data_AF-A0A4Q5T2J1-F1
#
_entry.id   AF-A0A4Q5T2J1-F1
#
_cell.length_a   1.000
_cell.length_b   1.000
_cell.length_c   1.000
_cell.angle_alpha   90.00
_cell.angle_beta   90.00
_cell.angle_gamma   90.00
#
_symmetry.space_group_name_H-M   'P 1'
#
loop_
_entity.id
_entity.type
_entity.pdbx_description
1 polymer ?
#
loop_
_entity_poly.entity_id
_entity_poly.type
_entity_poly.pdbx_seq_one_letter_code
_entity_poly.pdbx_strand_id
1 'polypeptide(L)'
;MSSEQQAAAEIAAEQAYVDVVYGRLDESTKVAQSLVTEGFARGHVGNEGGLVERDAMVFQATRRLTALNAAHDGLVFGRLDLLEGEARYIGRIGVRDADREILLIDWRAPAAALFYQATAQEPSGVVRRRVLRSSGKTVVGVEDDLLDGDNAPDDMVVVGEGALLASLSRARDSTMHSVVATIQKEQDEAIRAPSRGATIIGGGPGTGKTVVALHRAAYLLYTDRRRFESGGVLVVGPSSVFMNYIERVLPSLGETAVTLRSLGEVVDGLRALQHDEPKAAAAKGSSRMLPVLRRLATSPQPGEPTSFRYFYKDDVLVLDAKKLANIRRGLLANLPRNRAYAKAPAAVARALWQQVEGERALEKGEEGFLDTLTTDYRYVDFVEAWWPPVEAVELWRTLPRRVRELANGAFSAEELDAMVASWQAGVPAIEDVPLIDELRYLVGEVPPEDDDDHDVPRQLMSFERREREVENELRSTTSIDDDGYAHVLVDEAQDLSPLQWRMLGRRGRYASWTIVGDPAQSSWPHPEEAAAARSTALEGKPEHRFRLSTNYRNSAEIYELAADVAQVAIPGADLAEAVRKTGESPRHEWVADAALLDATAAEVATMLERVEGTVAVVAARADLPRVRERLAGELAAHDRLRVLDGLDTKGLEFDAVVVVEPDAIVAESEAGWRTFYVVLTRATQLLTTVGTTQTWLSRVS
;
A
#
# COMPACT_ATOMS: atom_id res chain seq x y z
N MET A 1 -1.31 -36.72 -14.55
CA MET A 1 -2.17 -35.53 -14.45
C MET A 1 -1.28 -34.33 -14.61
N SER A 2 -1.71 -33.29 -15.33
CA SER A 2 -0.97 -32.01 -15.35
C SER A 2 -1.00 -31.36 -13.97
N SER A 3 -0.10 -30.41 -13.71
CA SER A 3 -0.05 -29.65 -12.45
C SER A 3 -1.40 -28.95 -12.16
N GLU A 4 -2.02 -28.36 -13.18
CA GLU A 4 -3.36 -27.75 -13.05
C GLU A 4 -4.45 -28.76 -12.69
N GLN A 5 -4.42 -29.97 -13.27
CA GLN A 5 -5.38 -31.01 -12.94
C GLN A 5 -5.23 -31.47 -11.49
N GLN A 6 -4.01 -31.52 -10.96
CA GLN A 6 -3.76 -31.82 -9.55
C GLN A 6 -4.25 -30.68 -8.65
N ALA A 7 -3.92 -29.43 -8.99
CA ALA A 7 -4.40 -28.26 -8.25
C ALA A 7 -5.94 -28.18 -8.23
N ALA A 8 -6.60 -28.43 -9.36
CA ALA A 8 -8.06 -28.45 -9.44
C ALA A 8 -8.68 -29.57 -8.59
N ALA A 9 -8.05 -30.75 -8.54
CA ALA A 9 -8.49 -31.85 -7.69
C ALA A 9 -8.36 -31.52 -6.20
N GLU A 10 -7.24 -30.91 -5.80
CA GLU A 10 -7.03 -30.44 -4.42
C GLU A 10 -8.05 -29.35 -4.04
N ILE A 11 -8.29 -28.37 -4.91
CA ILE A 11 -9.32 -27.33 -4.70
C ILE A 11 -10.70 -27.96 -4.50
N ALA A 12 -11.07 -28.96 -5.31
CA ALA A 12 -12.35 -29.64 -5.18
C ALA A 12 -12.47 -30.43 -3.86
N ALA A 13 -11.39 -31.07 -3.41
CA ALA A 13 -11.35 -31.77 -2.13
C ALA A 13 -11.51 -30.80 -0.95
N GLU A 14 -10.82 -29.67 -0.98
CA GLU A 14 -10.94 -28.62 0.03
C GLU A 14 -12.33 -27.97 0.02
N GLN A 15 -12.91 -27.72 -1.17
CA GLN A 15 -14.29 -27.21 -1.30
C GLN A 15 -15.30 -28.13 -0.61
N ALA A 16 -15.18 -29.44 -0.80
CA ALA A 16 -16.09 -30.40 -0.17
C ALA A 16 -16.03 -30.31 1.37
N TYR A 17 -14.85 -30.10 1.95
CA TYR A 17 -14.71 -29.88 3.39
C TYR A 17 -15.31 -28.54 3.83
N VAL A 18 -15.02 -27.47 3.09
CA VAL A 18 -15.56 -26.12 3.34
C VAL A 18 -17.10 -26.13 3.32
N ASP A 19 -17.72 -26.86 2.40
CA ASP A 19 -19.17 -27.02 2.31
C ASP A 19 -19.76 -27.67 3.58
N VAL A 20 -19.08 -28.67 4.16
CA VAL A 20 -19.49 -29.30 5.43
C VAL A 20 -19.47 -28.30 6.57
N VAL A 21 -18.41 -27.49 6.66
CA VAL A 21 -18.26 -26.46 7.70
C VAL A 21 -19.35 -25.39 7.57
N TYR A 22 -19.62 -24.89 6.36
CA TYR A 22 -20.70 -23.93 6.12
C TYR A 22 -22.08 -24.54 6.41
N GLY A 23 -22.29 -25.81 6.09
CA GLY A 23 -23.52 -26.52 6.46
C GLY A 23 -23.78 -26.49 7.97
N ARG A 24 -22.75 -26.75 8.79
CA ARG A 24 -22.86 -26.64 10.25
C ARG A 24 -23.01 -25.20 10.75
N LEU A 25 -22.38 -24.24 10.08
CA LEU A 25 -22.57 -22.83 10.39
C LEU A 25 -24.03 -22.40 10.19
N ASP A 26 -24.62 -22.78 9.05
CA ASP A 26 -25.98 -22.43 8.69
C ASP A 26 -26.98 -23.05 9.68
N GLU A 27 -26.75 -24.29 10.12
CA GLU A 27 -27.55 -24.93 11.18
C GLU A 27 -27.42 -24.22 12.54
N SER A 28 -26.18 -23.92 12.98
CA SER A 28 -25.94 -23.17 14.22
C SER A 28 -26.58 -21.79 14.19
N THR A 29 -26.60 -21.14 13.02
CA THR A 29 -27.24 -19.85 12.79
C THR A 29 -28.76 -19.95 12.93
N LYS A 30 -29.39 -20.97 12.32
CA LYS A 30 -30.83 -21.25 12.48
C LYS A 30 -31.21 -21.51 13.93
N VAL A 31 -30.39 -22.27 14.67
CA VAL A 31 -30.61 -22.51 16.10
C VAL A 31 -30.52 -21.19 16.89
N ALA A 32 -29.50 -20.36 16.67
CA ALA A 32 -29.38 -19.06 17.33
C ALA A 32 -30.56 -18.12 17.02
N GLN A 33 -31.02 -18.07 15.76
CA GLN A 33 -32.20 -17.29 15.35
C GLN A 33 -33.48 -17.77 16.06
N SER A 34 -33.64 -19.09 16.20
CA SER A 34 -34.79 -19.67 16.90
C SER A 34 -34.81 -19.29 18.39
N LEU A 35 -33.63 -19.28 19.05
CA LEU A 35 -33.48 -18.87 20.45
C LEU A 35 -33.78 -17.37 20.66
N VAL A 36 -33.39 -16.50 19.72
CA VAL A 36 -33.76 -15.07 19.75
C VAL A 36 -35.28 -14.93 19.69
N THR A 37 -35.93 -15.64 18.75
CA THR A 37 -37.39 -15.61 18.57
C THR A 37 -38.13 -16.15 19.79
N GLU A 38 -37.65 -17.26 20.36
CA GLU A 38 -38.21 -17.84 21.59
C GLU A 38 -38.04 -16.90 22.79
N GLY A 39 -36.87 -16.25 22.92
CA GLY A 39 -36.62 -15.24 23.95
C GLY A 39 -37.65 -14.10 23.89
N PHE A 40 -37.92 -13.56 22.70
CA PHE A 40 -38.96 -12.54 22.54
C PHE A 40 -40.37 -13.05 22.90
N ALA A 41 -40.69 -14.30 22.58
CA ALA A 41 -41.99 -14.92 22.93
C ALA A 41 -42.16 -15.14 24.45
N ARG A 42 -41.08 -15.47 25.17
CA ARG A 42 -41.10 -15.65 26.65
C ARG A 42 -41.32 -14.36 27.42
N GLY A 43 -41.17 -13.19 26.79
CA GLY A 43 -41.42 -11.87 27.40
C GLY A 43 -42.87 -11.60 27.82
N HIS A 44 -43.79 -12.54 27.63
CA HIS A 44 -45.20 -12.43 28.04
C HIS A 44 -45.47 -12.97 29.46
N VAL A 45 -44.45 -13.49 30.16
CA VAL A 45 -44.57 -14.01 31.54
C VAL A 45 -44.11 -12.93 32.54
N GLY A 46 -45.06 -12.30 33.22
CA GLY A 46 -44.87 -11.03 33.96
C GLY A 46 -44.17 -11.11 35.33
N ASN A 47 -43.04 -11.79 35.46
CA ASN A 47 -42.19 -11.72 36.67
C ASN A 47 -40.83 -11.06 36.36
N GLU A 48 -40.27 -10.30 37.32
CA GLU A 48 -39.01 -9.57 37.12
C GLU A 48 -37.83 -10.50 36.80
N GLY A 49 -37.79 -11.70 37.41
CA GLY A 49 -36.76 -12.71 37.12
C GLY A 49 -36.78 -13.23 35.67
N GLY A 50 -37.97 -13.42 35.09
CA GLY A 50 -38.11 -13.88 33.71
C GLY A 50 -37.69 -12.84 32.67
N LEU A 51 -37.81 -11.55 32.99
CA LEU A 51 -37.31 -10.47 32.13
C LEU A 51 -35.78 -10.43 32.08
N VAL A 52 -35.11 -10.66 33.22
CA VAL A 52 -33.64 -10.74 33.27
C VAL A 52 -33.12 -11.97 32.53
N GLU A 53 -33.76 -13.13 32.72
CA GLU A 53 -33.41 -14.36 31.98
C GLU A 53 -33.63 -14.19 30.47
N ARG A 54 -34.72 -13.52 30.07
CA ARG A 54 -34.99 -13.14 28.67
C ARG A 54 -33.86 -12.29 28.11
N ASP A 55 -33.54 -11.18 28.77
CA ASP A 55 -32.56 -10.22 28.26
C ASP A 55 -31.18 -10.86 28.16
N ALA A 56 -30.80 -11.70 29.13
CA ALA A 56 -29.57 -12.48 29.07
C ALA A 56 -29.58 -13.48 27.89
N MET A 57 -30.68 -14.20 27.66
CA MET A 57 -30.82 -15.15 26.56
C MET A 57 -30.77 -14.47 25.19
N VAL A 58 -31.54 -13.39 24.99
CA VAL A 58 -31.57 -12.61 23.75
C VAL A 58 -30.22 -11.96 23.48
N PHE A 59 -29.59 -11.38 24.51
CA PHE A 59 -28.25 -10.80 24.38
C PHE A 59 -27.21 -11.83 23.96
N GLN A 60 -27.18 -13.01 24.60
CA GLN A 60 -26.25 -14.09 24.25
C GLN A 60 -26.51 -14.64 22.85
N ALA A 61 -27.77 -14.86 22.48
CA ALA A 61 -28.13 -15.36 21.16
C ALA A 61 -27.83 -14.35 20.05
N THR A 62 -28.11 -13.06 20.28
CA THR A 62 -27.78 -11.96 19.35
C THR A 62 -26.26 -11.83 19.19
N ARG A 63 -25.50 -11.82 20.30
CA ARG A 63 -24.03 -11.79 20.26
C ARG A 63 -23.45 -12.96 19.49
N ARG A 64 -23.99 -14.17 19.68
CA ARG A 64 -23.60 -15.36 18.93
C ARG A 64 -23.93 -15.22 17.44
N LEU A 65 -25.10 -14.69 17.11
CA LEU A 65 -25.52 -14.46 15.72
C LEU A 65 -24.65 -13.42 15.01
N THR A 66 -24.31 -12.32 15.68
CA THR A 66 -23.34 -11.33 15.15
C THR A 66 -21.99 -11.98 14.86
N ALA A 67 -21.49 -12.83 15.77
CA ALA A 67 -20.22 -13.53 15.57
C ALA A 67 -20.26 -14.54 14.41
N LEU A 68 -21.38 -15.25 14.21
CA LEU A 68 -21.57 -16.17 13.09
C LEU A 68 -21.68 -15.43 11.74
N ASN A 69 -22.38 -14.29 11.72
CA ASN A 69 -22.55 -13.47 10.51
C ASN A 69 -21.27 -12.77 10.08
N ALA A 70 -20.43 -12.33 11.03
CA ALA A 70 -19.14 -11.71 10.74
C ALA A 70 -18.14 -12.69 10.07
N ALA A 71 -18.39 -14.00 10.13
CA ALA A 71 -17.51 -15.01 9.59
C ALA A 71 -17.97 -15.58 8.24
N HIS A 72 -18.86 -14.89 7.51
CA HIS A 72 -19.50 -15.43 6.30
C HIS A 72 -18.57 -15.54 5.09
N ASP A 73 -17.59 -14.64 4.95
CA ASP A 73 -16.59 -14.70 3.88
C ASP A 73 -15.30 -15.32 4.42
N GLY A 74 -14.74 -16.29 3.68
CA GLY A 74 -13.44 -16.88 4.02
C GLY A 74 -13.39 -17.55 5.40
N LEU A 75 -14.48 -18.21 5.81
CA LEU A 75 -14.59 -18.87 7.12
C LEU A 75 -13.42 -19.81 7.41
N VAL A 76 -13.10 -20.68 6.45
CA VAL A 76 -11.96 -21.60 6.47
C VAL A 76 -10.89 -21.02 5.56
N PHE A 77 -9.69 -20.84 6.10
CA PHE A 77 -8.59 -20.25 5.34
C PHE A 77 -7.29 -21.05 5.45
N GLY A 78 -7.24 -22.07 6.31
CA GLY A 78 -6.01 -22.83 6.53
C GLY A 78 -6.25 -24.27 6.90
N ARG A 79 -5.27 -25.12 6.57
CA ARG A 79 -5.18 -26.51 6.99
C ARG A 79 -3.73 -26.83 7.39
N LEU A 80 -3.57 -27.61 8.44
CA LEU A 80 -2.31 -28.21 8.85
C LEU A 80 -2.42 -29.71 8.69
N ASP A 81 -1.47 -30.31 7.98
CA ASP A 81 -1.26 -31.74 8.00
C ASP A 81 -0.11 -32.03 8.97
N LEU A 82 -0.42 -32.78 10.01
CA LEU A 82 0.50 -33.14 11.07
C LEU A 82 1.11 -34.52 10.80
N LEU A 83 2.13 -34.86 11.58
CA LEU A 83 2.63 -36.22 11.67
C LEU A 83 1.48 -37.20 11.99
N GLU A 84 1.64 -38.46 11.58
CA GLU A 84 0.65 -39.53 11.76
C GLU A 84 -0.66 -39.35 10.97
N GLY A 85 -0.73 -38.36 10.07
CA GLY A 85 -1.84 -38.16 9.14
C GLY A 85 -3.03 -37.38 9.70
N GLU A 86 -2.89 -36.75 10.87
CA GLU A 86 -3.91 -35.88 11.45
C GLU A 86 -3.99 -34.55 10.67
N ALA A 87 -5.19 -34.14 10.27
CA ALA A 87 -5.42 -32.84 9.62
C ALA A 87 -6.22 -31.91 10.53
N ARG A 88 -5.79 -30.65 10.64
CA ARG A 88 -6.47 -29.60 11.42
C ARG A 88 -6.80 -28.40 10.55
N TYR A 89 -8.07 -28.00 10.53
CA TYR A 89 -8.51 -26.82 9.80
C TYR A 89 -8.56 -25.60 10.70
N ILE A 90 -8.09 -24.47 10.18
CA ILE A 90 -8.02 -23.18 10.85
C ILE A 90 -8.98 -22.21 10.17
N GLY A 91 -9.72 -21.47 10.99
CA GLY A 91 -10.72 -20.53 10.50
C GLY A 91 -11.02 -19.39 11.46
N ARG A 92 -11.95 -18.53 11.04
CA ARG A 92 -12.27 -17.26 11.71
C ARG A 92 -12.98 -17.44 13.05
N ILE A 93 -13.69 -18.55 13.19
CA ILE A 93 -14.45 -18.95 14.37
C ILE A 93 -14.31 -20.46 14.59
N GLY A 94 -14.51 -20.89 15.83
CA GLY A 94 -14.54 -22.31 16.16
C GLY A 94 -15.85 -22.96 15.72
N VAL A 95 -15.79 -24.01 14.89
CA VAL A 95 -16.95 -24.81 14.48
C VAL A 95 -16.78 -26.23 14.99
N ARG A 96 -17.85 -26.77 15.57
CA ARG A 96 -17.93 -28.15 16.03
C ARG A 96 -19.06 -28.86 15.33
N ASP A 97 -18.94 -30.17 15.17
CA ASP A 97 -20.01 -31.00 14.65
C ASP A 97 -21.08 -31.34 15.71
N ALA A 98 -22.00 -32.24 15.39
CA ALA A 98 -23.05 -32.68 16.31
C ALA A 98 -22.52 -33.50 17.51
N ASP A 99 -21.43 -34.24 17.32
CA ASP A 99 -20.78 -35.06 18.35
C ASP A 99 -19.81 -34.25 19.22
N ARG A 100 -19.70 -32.94 18.92
CA ARG A 100 -18.84 -31.93 19.57
C ARG A 100 -17.35 -32.09 19.24
N GLU A 101 -17.03 -32.81 18.18
CA GLU A 101 -15.70 -32.83 17.60
C GLU A 101 -15.41 -31.49 16.91
N ILE A 102 -14.14 -31.10 16.90
CA ILE A 102 -13.72 -29.81 16.34
C ILE A 102 -13.53 -29.99 14.84
N LEU A 103 -14.40 -29.33 14.05
CA LEU A 103 -14.24 -29.25 12.59
C LEU A 103 -13.32 -28.08 12.21
N LEU A 104 -13.47 -26.94 12.90
CA LEU A 104 -12.71 -25.73 12.59
C LEU A 104 -12.17 -25.13 13.88
N ILE A 105 -10.86 -24.93 13.93
CA ILE A 105 -10.18 -24.28 15.03
C ILE A 105 -10.23 -22.77 14.79
N ASP A 106 -10.71 -22.02 15.78
CA ASP A 106 -10.59 -20.56 15.78
C ASP A 106 -9.11 -20.18 15.75
N TRP A 107 -8.71 -19.35 14.80
CA TRP A 107 -7.33 -18.86 14.67
C TRP A 107 -6.78 -18.20 15.93
N ARG A 108 -7.68 -17.74 16.80
CA ARG A 108 -7.37 -17.13 18.11
C ARG A 108 -7.02 -18.15 19.18
N ALA A 109 -7.33 -19.42 18.97
CA ALA A 109 -7.12 -20.47 19.95
C ALA A 109 -5.64 -20.90 19.99
N PRO A 110 -5.08 -21.26 21.16
CA PRO A 110 -3.71 -21.76 21.26
C PRO A 110 -3.42 -22.96 20.35
N ALA A 111 -4.42 -23.77 20.03
CA ALA A 111 -4.29 -24.90 19.12
C ALA A 111 -3.98 -24.50 17.66
N ALA A 112 -4.27 -23.25 17.27
CA ALA A 112 -3.94 -22.69 15.97
C ALA A 112 -2.52 -22.07 15.93
N ALA A 113 -1.79 -22.02 17.05
CA ALA A 113 -0.46 -21.39 17.13
C ALA A 113 0.51 -21.90 16.06
N LEU A 114 0.51 -23.22 15.85
CA LEU A 114 1.39 -23.89 14.91
C LEU A 114 1.20 -23.40 13.48
N PHE A 115 0.00 -22.92 13.13
CA PHE A 115 -0.26 -22.37 11.80
C PHE A 115 0.63 -21.15 11.50
N TYR A 116 0.88 -20.31 12.52
CA TYR A 116 1.66 -19.08 12.38
C TYR A 116 3.11 -19.22 12.85
N GLN A 117 3.40 -20.15 13.78
CA GLN A 117 4.71 -20.27 14.43
C GLN A 117 5.59 -21.38 13.87
N ALA A 118 5.00 -22.41 13.26
CA ALA A 118 5.77 -23.49 12.65
C ALA A 118 6.49 -23.00 11.39
N THR A 119 7.75 -23.40 11.28
CA THR A 119 8.64 -23.12 10.15
C THR A 119 9.35 -24.40 9.77
N ALA A 120 10.03 -24.43 8.63
CA ALA A 120 10.72 -25.65 8.21
C ALA A 120 11.92 -26.02 9.11
N GLN A 121 12.49 -25.06 9.85
CA GLN A 121 13.53 -25.33 10.85
C GLN A 121 12.97 -25.84 12.17
N GLU A 122 11.77 -25.42 12.56
CA GLU A 122 11.07 -25.92 13.74
C GLU A 122 9.62 -26.32 13.39
N PRO A 123 9.43 -27.44 12.66
CA PRO A 123 8.11 -27.82 12.12
C PRO A 123 7.09 -28.13 13.21
N SER A 124 7.56 -28.47 14.43
CA SER A 124 6.70 -28.69 15.60
C SER A 124 5.59 -29.73 15.34
N GLY A 125 5.91 -30.75 14.53
CA GLY A 125 4.99 -31.83 14.14
C GLY A 125 4.07 -31.50 12.96
N VAL A 126 4.22 -30.34 12.32
CA VAL A 126 3.54 -29.97 11.08
C VAL A 126 4.36 -30.42 9.87
N VAL A 127 3.76 -31.21 8.99
CA VAL A 127 4.35 -31.65 7.73
C VAL A 127 4.09 -30.62 6.63
N ARG A 128 2.81 -30.25 6.46
CA ARG A 128 2.37 -29.30 5.43
C ARG A 128 1.44 -28.27 6.04
N ARG A 129 1.66 -27.01 5.69
CA ARG A 129 0.73 -25.91 5.93
C ARG A 129 0.09 -25.54 4.59
N ARG A 130 -1.23 -25.61 4.52
CA ARG A 130 -2.03 -25.20 3.37
C ARG A 130 -2.80 -23.94 3.70
N VAL A 131 -2.72 -22.95 2.82
CA VAL A 131 -3.55 -21.74 2.84
C VAL A 131 -4.63 -21.88 1.78
N LEU A 132 -5.88 -21.66 2.17
CA LEU A 132 -7.05 -21.72 1.28
C LEU A 132 -7.47 -20.31 0.92
N ARG A 133 -7.62 -20.06 -0.38
CA ARG A 133 -8.17 -18.82 -0.92
C ARG A 133 -9.64 -19.05 -1.24
N SER A 134 -10.52 -18.26 -0.64
CA SER A 134 -11.96 -18.37 -0.84
C SER A 134 -12.57 -17.02 -1.23
N SER A 135 -13.52 -17.03 -2.15
CA SER A 135 -14.43 -15.92 -2.43
C SER A 135 -15.81 -16.31 -1.93
N GLY A 136 -16.25 -15.68 -0.83
CA GLY A 136 -17.42 -16.15 -0.08
C GLY A 136 -17.26 -17.60 0.41
N LYS A 137 -18.13 -18.47 -0.09
CA LYS A 137 -18.13 -19.92 0.21
C LYS A 137 -17.32 -20.77 -0.76
N THR A 138 -16.79 -20.18 -1.84
CA THR A 138 -16.11 -20.92 -2.91
C THR A 138 -14.59 -20.82 -2.78
N VAL A 139 -13.92 -21.96 -2.70
CA VAL A 139 -12.46 -22.09 -2.72
C VAL A 139 -11.97 -21.86 -4.15
N VAL A 140 -11.24 -20.76 -4.35
CA VAL A 140 -10.69 -20.34 -5.65
C VAL A 140 -9.24 -20.79 -5.84
N GLY A 141 -8.58 -21.24 -4.78
CA GLY A 141 -7.20 -21.73 -4.87
C GLY A 141 -6.63 -22.21 -3.55
N VAL A 142 -5.53 -22.95 -3.65
CA VAL A 142 -4.76 -23.45 -2.50
C VAL A 142 -3.27 -23.16 -2.72
N GLU A 143 -2.56 -22.94 -1.63
CA GLU A 143 -1.11 -22.75 -1.62
C GLU A 143 -0.50 -23.52 -0.46
N ASP A 144 0.50 -24.35 -0.75
CA ASP A 144 1.13 -25.24 0.22
C ASP A 144 2.55 -24.78 0.57
N ASP A 145 2.88 -24.90 1.85
CA ASP A 145 4.21 -24.75 2.41
C ASP A 145 4.60 -26.09 3.07
N LEU A 146 5.65 -26.72 2.53
CA LEU A 146 6.17 -28.00 2.99
C LEU A 146 7.21 -27.75 4.09
N LEU A 147 6.82 -27.94 5.34
CA LEU A 147 7.66 -27.64 6.50
C LEU A 147 8.55 -28.81 6.88
N ASP A 148 8.06 -30.05 6.73
CA ASP A 148 8.83 -31.26 7.04
C ASP A 148 8.78 -32.23 5.85
N GLY A 149 9.68 -32.01 4.89
CA GLY A 149 9.77 -32.82 3.67
C GLY A 149 10.28 -34.25 3.91
N ASP A 150 11.06 -34.48 4.98
CA ASP A 150 11.63 -35.79 5.29
C ASP A 150 10.56 -36.76 5.82
N ASN A 151 9.55 -36.23 6.50
CA ASN A 151 8.40 -37.00 7.02
C ASN A 151 7.14 -36.90 6.13
N ALA A 152 7.25 -36.28 4.96
CA ALA A 152 6.13 -36.14 4.03
C ALA A 152 5.79 -37.48 3.35
N PRO A 153 4.50 -37.88 3.29
CA PRO A 153 4.08 -39.05 2.51
C PRO A 153 4.45 -38.93 1.03
N ASP A 154 4.85 -40.04 0.39
CA ASP A 154 5.27 -40.08 -1.02
C ASP A 154 4.17 -39.63 -2.00
N ASP A 155 2.89 -39.78 -1.62
CA ASP A 155 1.72 -39.39 -2.40
C ASP A 155 1.20 -37.98 -2.06
N MET A 156 1.85 -37.25 -1.14
CA MET A 156 1.45 -35.89 -0.78
C MET A 156 1.66 -34.92 -1.94
N VAL A 157 0.55 -34.40 -2.45
CA VAL A 157 0.55 -33.34 -3.46
C VAL A 157 0.87 -32.00 -2.78
N VAL A 158 1.84 -31.26 -3.32
CA VAL A 158 2.19 -29.91 -2.88
C VAL A 158 1.89 -28.96 -4.03
N VAL A 159 1.07 -27.94 -3.79
CA VAL A 159 0.61 -26.98 -4.79
C VAL A 159 1.22 -25.59 -4.51
N GLY A 160 1.51 -24.82 -5.56
CA GLY A 160 2.02 -23.44 -5.43
C GLY A 160 3.53 -23.36 -5.21
N GLU A 161 4.00 -22.36 -4.47
CA GLU A 161 5.44 -22.10 -4.29
C GLU A 161 6.16 -23.25 -3.55
N GLY A 162 5.51 -23.87 -2.56
CA GLY A 162 6.07 -25.02 -1.86
C GLY A 162 6.34 -26.22 -2.78
N ALA A 163 5.66 -26.32 -3.92
CA ALA A 163 5.91 -27.38 -4.90
C ALA A 163 7.32 -27.26 -5.50
N LEU A 164 7.79 -26.04 -5.72
CA LEU A 164 9.12 -25.76 -6.25
C LEU A 164 10.20 -26.17 -5.23
N LEU A 165 10.09 -25.72 -3.98
CA LEU A 165 11.01 -26.13 -2.92
C LEU A 165 10.99 -27.65 -2.69
N ALA A 166 9.80 -28.28 -2.69
CA ALA A 166 9.66 -29.73 -2.58
C ALA A 166 10.29 -30.49 -3.76
N SER A 167 10.31 -29.90 -4.96
CA SER A 167 10.98 -30.48 -6.13
C SER A 167 12.51 -30.41 -5.99
N LEU A 168 13.04 -29.32 -5.45
CA LEU A 168 14.46 -29.13 -5.19
C LEU A 168 14.95 -30.08 -4.08
N SER A 169 14.16 -30.28 -3.03
CA SER A 169 14.46 -31.26 -1.98
C SER A 169 14.41 -32.71 -2.46
N ARG A 170 13.53 -33.04 -3.41
CA ARG A 170 13.42 -34.42 -3.95
C ARG A 170 14.60 -34.82 -4.83
N ALA A 171 15.32 -33.87 -5.40
CA ALA A 171 16.60 -34.15 -6.05
C ALA A 171 17.58 -34.64 -4.97
N ARG A 172 17.81 -35.97 -4.89
CA ARG A 172 18.67 -36.66 -3.91
C ARG A 172 20.17 -36.32 -4.01
N ASP A 173 20.50 -35.09 -4.38
CA ASP A 173 21.84 -34.52 -4.32
C ASP A 173 22.04 -33.90 -2.93
N SER A 174 23.13 -34.28 -2.26
CA SER A 174 23.48 -33.76 -0.92
C SER A 174 23.76 -32.25 -0.94
N THR A 175 24.15 -31.70 -2.10
CA THR A 175 24.33 -30.25 -2.27
C THR A 175 22.99 -29.52 -2.26
N MET A 176 22.00 -29.99 -3.01
CA MET A 176 20.67 -29.39 -3.08
C MET A 176 19.94 -29.42 -1.72
N HIS A 177 20.08 -30.50 -0.95
CA HIS A 177 19.53 -30.56 0.41
C HIS A 177 20.13 -29.47 1.32
N SER A 178 21.44 -29.23 1.23
CA SER A 178 22.11 -28.18 2.01
C SER A 178 21.68 -26.76 1.61
N VAL A 179 21.38 -26.55 0.32
CA VAL A 179 20.86 -25.27 -0.20
C VAL A 179 19.46 -25.00 0.35
N VAL A 180 18.55 -25.98 0.28
CA VAL A 180 17.18 -25.81 0.81
C VAL A 180 17.19 -25.56 2.32
N ALA A 181 18.02 -26.29 3.07
CA ALA A 181 18.19 -26.04 4.50
C ALA A 181 18.69 -24.61 4.78
N THR A 182 19.59 -24.10 3.93
CA THR A 182 20.09 -22.71 4.03
C THR A 182 18.99 -21.69 3.76
N ILE A 183 18.21 -21.87 2.68
CA ILE A 183 17.04 -21.03 2.37
C ILE A 183 16.09 -20.99 3.58
N GLN A 184 15.67 -22.14 4.07
CA GLN A 184 14.72 -22.25 5.18
C GLN A 184 15.25 -21.61 6.47
N LYS A 185 16.55 -21.73 6.74
CA LYS A 185 17.19 -21.09 7.89
C LYS A 185 17.20 -19.57 7.78
N GLU A 186 17.61 -19.02 6.64
CA GLU A 186 17.62 -17.57 6.41
C GLU A 186 16.21 -16.96 6.54
N GLN A 187 15.20 -17.67 6.02
CA GLN A 187 13.80 -17.27 6.13
C GLN A 187 13.30 -17.31 7.58
N ASP A 188 13.60 -18.38 8.35
CA ASP A 188 13.19 -18.50 9.75
C ASP A 188 13.77 -17.39 10.64
N GLU A 189 15.07 -17.10 10.48
CA GLU A 189 15.75 -16.04 11.23
C GLU A 189 15.10 -14.67 10.98
N ALA A 190 14.71 -14.38 9.73
CA ALA A 190 14.01 -13.15 9.37
C ALA A 190 12.58 -13.10 9.92
N ILE A 191 11.82 -14.21 9.82
CA ILE A 191 10.43 -14.30 10.32
C ILE A 191 10.39 -14.05 11.83
N ARG A 192 11.28 -14.71 12.57
CA ARG A 192 11.31 -14.69 14.05
C ARG A 192 12.12 -13.54 14.65
N ALA A 193 12.62 -12.62 13.82
CA ALA A 193 13.37 -11.46 14.28
C ALA A 193 12.59 -10.65 15.35
N PRO A 194 13.28 -9.93 16.26
CA PRO A 194 12.63 -9.20 17.35
C PRO A 194 11.50 -8.27 16.90
N SER A 195 10.41 -8.20 17.66
CA SER A 195 9.21 -7.41 17.32
C SER A 195 9.37 -5.90 17.53
N ARG A 196 10.46 -5.47 18.19
CA ARG A 196 10.79 -4.06 18.46
C ARG A 196 11.82 -3.57 17.45
N GLY A 197 11.64 -2.32 17.02
CA GLY A 197 12.56 -1.67 16.09
C GLY A 197 12.19 -1.86 14.63
N ALA A 198 13.19 -1.89 13.77
CA ALA A 198 13.06 -2.05 12.34
C ALA A 198 13.80 -3.31 11.86
N THR A 199 13.07 -4.22 11.24
CA THR A 199 13.64 -5.39 10.57
C THR A 199 13.78 -5.09 9.09
N ILE A 200 14.99 -5.24 8.56
CA ILE A 200 15.32 -5.00 7.15
C ILE A 200 15.65 -6.36 6.52
N ILE A 201 14.86 -6.77 5.54
CA ILE A 201 15.02 -8.03 4.81
C ILE A 201 15.48 -7.68 3.40
N GLY A 202 16.78 -7.87 3.16
CA GLY A 202 17.41 -7.69 1.86
C GLY A 202 17.59 -9.01 1.12
N GLY A 203 17.76 -8.95 -0.19
CA GLY A 203 18.05 -10.11 -1.03
C GLY A 203 17.77 -9.84 -2.50
N GLY A 204 18.37 -10.61 -3.40
CA GLY A 204 18.11 -10.52 -4.84
C GLY A 204 16.68 -10.93 -5.21
N PRO A 205 16.27 -10.75 -6.48
CA PRO A 205 15.00 -11.29 -6.97
C PRO A 205 14.93 -12.81 -6.81
N GLY A 206 13.72 -13.34 -6.71
CA GLY A 206 13.49 -14.78 -6.62
C GLY A 206 13.93 -15.47 -5.32
N THR A 207 14.27 -14.70 -4.28
CA THR A 207 14.64 -15.19 -2.94
C THR A 207 13.44 -15.33 -1.98
N GLY A 208 12.23 -14.96 -2.41
CA GLY A 208 11.01 -15.08 -1.60
C GLY A 208 10.80 -13.98 -0.55
N LYS A 209 11.52 -12.85 -0.63
CA LYS A 209 11.50 -11.78 0.40
C LYS A 209 10.09 -11.33 0.82
N THR A 210 9.21 -11.09 -0.15
CA THR A 210 7.83 -10.66 0.09
C THR A 210 7.10 -11.69 0.95
N VAL A 211 7.14 -12.96 0.59
CA VAL A 211 6.48 -14.05 1.33
C VAL A 211 7.03 -14.15 2.76
N VAL A 212 8.33 -14.04 2.94
CA VAL A 212 8.98 -13.99 4.25
C VAL A 212 8.47 -12.81 5.09
N ALA A 213 8.31 -11.64 4.48
CA ALA A 213 7.77 -10.44 5.13
C ALA A 213 6.32 -10.63 5.60
N LEU A 214 5.49 -11.28 4.78
CA LEU A 214 4.10 -11.56 5.11
C LEU A 214 4.00 -12.60 6.23
N HIS A 215 4.79 -13.67 6.16
CA HIS A 215 4.89 -14.66 7.23
C HIS A 215 5.36 -14.00 8.54
N ARG A 216 6.30 -13.06 8.47
CA ARG A 216 6.70 -12.25 9.62
C ARG A 216 5.54 -11.43 10.18
N ALA A 217 4.79 -10.71 9.35
CA ALA A 217 3.64 -9.94 9.81
C ALA A 217 2.62 -10.84 10.52
N ALA A 218 2.35 -12.03 9.96
CA ALA A 218 1.49 -13.04 10.57
C ALA A 218 2.02 -13.54 11.92
N TYR A 219 3.32 -13.85 11.99
CA TYR A 219 3.99 -14.27 13.22
C TYR A 219 3.90 -13.20 14.31
N LEU A 220 4.09 -11.92 13.98
CA LEU A 220 4.00 -10.80 14.92
C LEU A 220 2.57 -10.58 15.44
N LEU A 221 1.58 -10.62 14.54
CA LEU A 221 0.15 -10.49 14.87
C LEU A 221 -0.32 -11.60 15.83
N TYR A 222 0.21 -12.82 15.67
CA TYR A 222 -0.09 -13.90 16.59
C TYR A 222 0.66 -13.77 17.93
N THR A 223 1.96 -13.46 17.88
CA THR A 223 2.83 -13.45 19.07
C THR A 223 2.53 -12.31 20.03
N ASP A 224 2.18 -11.11 19.53
CA ASP A 224 1.86 -9.92 20.34
C ASP A 224 0.49 -9.33 19.98
N ARG A 225 -0.51 -10.21 20.05
CA ARG A 225 -1.88 -9.97 19.58
C ARG A 225 -2.54 -8.70 20.13
N ARG A 226 -2.37 -8.42 21.43
CA ARG A 226 -3.00 -7.25 22.08
C ARG A 226 -2.52 -5.92 21.47
N ARG A 227 -1.25 -5.85 21.09
CA ARG A 227 -0.63 -4.65 20.54
C ARG A 227 -1.10 -4.39 19.11
N PHE A 228 -1.15 -5.43 18.27
CA PHE A 228 -1.39 -5.28 16.83
C PHE A 228 -2.88 -5.33 16.44
N GLU A 229 -3.75 -6.03 17.19
CA GLU A 229 -5.20 -6.02 16.91
C GLU A 229 -5.83 -4.63 17.13
N SER A 230 -5.32 -3.86 18.09
CA SER A 230 -5.84 -2.52 18.41
C SER A 230 -5.12 -1.40 17.69
N GLY A 231 -3.82 -1.54 17.42
CA GLY A 231 -3.00 -0.52 16.78
C GLY A 231 -2.81 -0.68 15.28
N GLY A 232 -3.29 -1.78 14.67
CA GLY A 232 -3.24 -1.98 13.22
C GLY A 232 -1.84 -2.25 12.63
N VAL A 233 -1.83 -2.85 11.45
CA VAL A 233 -0.67 -3.16 10.62
C VAL A 233 -0.88 -2.54 9.25
N LEU A 234 -0.05 -1.56 8.87
CA LEU A 234 -0.04 -1.00 7.52
C LEU A 234 0.90 -1.81 6.65
N VAL A 235 0.39 -2.38 5.56
CA VAL A 235 1.22 -3.00 4.52
C VAL A 235 1.18 -2.09 3.30
N VAL A 236 2.37 -1.65 2.87
CA VAL A 236 2.56 -0.78 1.72
C VAL A 236 3.31 -1.52 0.64
N GLY A 237 2.75 -1.55 -0.56
CA GLY A 237 3.37 -2.11 -1.75
C GLY A 237 3.41 -1.13 -2.93
N PRO A 238 4.14 -1.49 -4.00
CA PRO A 238 4.39 -0.60 -5.14
C PRO A 238 3.14 -0.33 -5.97
N SER A 239 2.25 -1.31 -6.14
CA SER A 239 1.08 -1.21 -7.02
C SER A 239 -0.17 -1.86 -6.42
N SER A 240 -1.35 -1.43 -6.89
CA SER A 240 -2.63 -2.04 -6.50
C SER A 240 -2.76 -3.50 -6.94
N VAL A 241 -2.15 -3.87 -8.08
CA VAL A 241 -2.08 -5.27 -8.54
C VAL A 241 -1.30 -6.13 -7.56
N PHE A 242 -0.16 -5.62 -7.07
CA PHE A 242 0.61 -6.27 -6.02
C PHE A 242 -0.20 -6.38 -4.73
N MET A 243 -0.92 -5.33 -4.31
CA MET A 243 -1.77 -5.41 -3.12
C MET A 243 -2.86 -6.49 -3.23
N ASN A 244 -3.48 -6.65 -4.40
CA ASN A 244 -4.44 -7.72 -4.66
C ASN A 244 -3.80 -9.13 -4.60
N TYR A 245 -2.50 -9.24 -4.90
CA TYR A 245 -1.76 -10.48 -4.69
C TYR A 245 -1.53 -10.73 -3.19
N ILE A 246 -1.14 -9.71 -2.43
CA ILE A 246 -0.88 -9.83 -0.99
C ILE A 246 -2.14 -10.11 -0.18
N GLU A 247 -3.27 -9.52 -0.56
CA GLU A 247 -4.58 -9.82 0.04
C GLU A 247 -4.91 -11.31 0.00
N ARG A 248 -4.41 -12.03 -1.02
CA ARG A 248 -4.59 -13.47 -1.18
C ARG A 248 -3.72 -14.31 -0.25
N VAL A 249 -2.63 -13.75 0.27
CA VAL A 249 -1.66 -14.43 1.16
C VAL A 249 -1.89 -14.07 2.64
N LEU A 250 -2.46 -12.89 2.93
CA LEU A 250 -2.91 -12.48 4.28
C LEU A 250 -4.44 -12.39 4.45
N PRO A 251 -5.28 -13.29 3.88
CA PRO A 251 -6.75 -13.13 3.94
C PRO A 251 -7.35 -13.31 5.35
N SER A 252 -6.54 -13.73 6.33
CA SER A 252 -7.00 -14.34 7.57
C SER A 252 -6.61 -13.61 8.87
N LEU A 253 -5.78 -12.58 8.81
CA LEU A 253 -5.33 -11.87 10.00
C LEU A 253 -6.23 -10.71 10.36
N GLY A 254 -7.40 -11.02 10.93
CA GLY A 254 -8.33 -10.06 11.54
C GLY A 254 -8.72 -8.89 10.62
N GLU A 255 -9.92 -8.92 10.05
CA GLU A 255 -10.42 -7.93 9.06
C GLU A 255 -10.24 -6.44 9.43
N THR A 256 -10.03 -6.11 10.70
CA THR A 256 -9.79 -4.75 11.19
C THR A 256 -8.33 -4.43 11.54
N ALA A 257 -7.44 -5.42 11.55
CA ALA A 257 -6.08 -5.28 12.06
C ALA A 257 -5.04 -5.03 10.96
N VAL A 258 -5.30 -5.39 9.69
CA VAL A 258 -4.37 -5.19 8.58
C VAL A 258 -4.98 -4.24 7.55
N THR A 259 -4.26 -3.16 7.24
CA THR A 259 -4.62 -2.20 6.20
C THR A 259 -3.63 -2.33 5.05
N LEU A 260 -4.13 -2.78 3.89
CA LEU A 260 -3.37 -2.90 2.66
C LEU A 260 -3.54 -1.61 1.85
N ARG A 261 -2.45 -0.89 1.57
CA ARG A 261 -2.45 0.30 0.70
C ARG A 261 -1.35 0.23 -0.35
N SER A 262 -1.67 0.61 -1.59
CA SER A 262 -0.64 1.01 -2.55
C SER A 262 -0.11 2.40 -2.18
N LEU A 263 1.09 2.77 -2.66
CA LEU A 263 1.66 4.11 -2.41
C LEU A 263 0.70 5.26 -2.82
N GLY A 264 -0.10 5.04 -3.87
CA GLY A 264 -1.10 5.98 -4.36
C GLY A 264 -2.37 6.12 -3.49
N GLU A 265 -2.51 5.29 -2.46
CA GLU A 265 -3.73 5.16 -1.63
C GLU A 265 -3.41 5.23 -0.12
N VAL A 266 -2.15 5.50 0.28
CA VAL A 266 -1.73 5.57 1.69
C VAL A 266 -2.46 6.69 2.46
N VAL A 267 -2.82 7.77 1.78
CA VAL A 267 -3.59 8.87 2.34
C VAL A 267 -5.06 8.59 2.09
N ASP A 268 -5.83 8.39 3.15
CA ASP A 268 -7.25 8.06 3.01
C ASP A 268 -8.01 9.14 2.24
N GLY A 269 -8.88 8.69 1.33
CA GLY A 269 -9.67 9.55 0.46
C GLY A 269 -8.92 10.08 -0.77
N LEU A 270 -7.64 9.73 -0.94
CA LEU A 270 -6.89 9.93 -2.17
C LEU A 270 -6.67 8.60 -2.88
N ARG A 271 -6.85 8.61 -4.20
CA ARG A 271 -6.55 7.46 -5.06
C ARG A 271 -5.84 7.92 -6.32
N ALA A 272 -4.53 7.69 -6.36
CA ALA A 272 -3.70 7.90 -7.53
C ALA A 272 -3.27 6.56 -8.13
N LEU A 273 -3.52 6.37 -9.42
CA LEU A 273 -3.24 5.11 -10.12
C LEU A 273 -2.08 5.22 -11.12
N GLN A 274 -1.69 6.43 -11.49
CA GLN A 274 -0.72 6.67 -12.56
C GLN A 274 0.59 7.19 -11.97
N HIS A 275 1.69 6.68 -12.49
CA HIS A 275 3.03 7.21 -12.25
C HIS A 275 3.32 8.39 -13.19
N ASP A 276 4.01 9.38 -12.63
CA ASP A 276 4.60 10.47 -13.39
C ASP A 276 5.71 10.02 -14.34
N GLU A 277 6.01 10.88 -15.32
CA GLU A 277 7.26 10.79 -16.07
C GLU A 277 8.47 10.81 -15.12
N PRO A 278 9.54 10.03 -15.36
CA PRO A 278 10.66 9.85 -14.41
C PRO A 278 11.24 11.16 -13.87
N LYS A 279 11.36 12.18 -14.71
CA LYS A 279 11.88 13.50 -14.33
C LYS A 279 10.95 14.26 -13.37
N ALA A 280 9.65 14.21 -13.61
CA ALA A 280 8.66 14.81 -12.71
C ALA A 280 8.60 14.03 -11.39
N ALA A 281 8.60 12.69 -11.45
CA ALA A 281 8.61 11.82 -10.29
C ALA A 281 9.80 12.09 -9.36
N ALA A 282 11.02 12.17 -9.92
CA ALA A 282 12.24 12.49 -9.18
C ALA A 282 12.20 13.89 -8.53
N ALA A 283 11.72 14.90 -9.27
CA ALA A 283 11.62 16.26 -8.76
C ALA A 283 10.58 16.39 -7.63
N LYS A 284 9.38 15.79 -7.81
CA LYS A 284 8.31 15.80 -6.81
C LYS A 284 8.69 15.02 -5.56
N GLY A 285 9.30 13.84 -5.70
CA GLY A 285 9.67 12.98 -4.57
C GLY A 285 10.85 13.48 -3.73
N SER A 286 11.61 14.46 -4.22
CA SER A 286 12.79 15.00 -3.55
C SER A 286 12.44 15.87 -2.33
N SER A 287 13.32 15.86 -1.33
CA SER A 287 13.27 16.75 -0.16
C SER A 287 13.35 18.24 -0.53
N ARG A 288 13.85 18.57 -1.74
CA ARG A 288 13.82 19.93 -2.32
C ARG A 288 12.41 20.53 -2.41
N MET A 289 11.38 19.69 -2.41
CA MET A 289 9.98 20.13 -2.44
C MET A 289 9.48 20.63 -1.07
N LEU A 290 10.10 20.22 0.04
CA LEU A 290 9.62 20.61 1.39
C LEU A 290 9.59 22.13 1.62
N PRO A 291 10.63 22.91 1.26
CA PRO A 291 10.57 24.37 1.37
C PRO A 291 9.50 24.99 0.46
N VAL A 292 9.22 24.39 -0.70
CA VAL A 292 8.19 24.84 -1.64
C VAL A 292 6.81 24.67 -1.04
N LEU A 293 6.51 23.48 -0.50
CA LEU A 293 5.23 23.19 0.16
C LEU A 293 5.03 24.06 1.42
N ARG A 294 6.08 24.28 2.21
CA ARG A 294 6.03 25.18 3.37
C ARG A 294 5.71 26.62 2.96
N ARG A 295 6.34 27.13 1.89
CA ARG A 295 6.02 28.46 1.35
C ARG A 295 4.59 28.51 0.81
N LEU A 296 4.13 27.48 0.12
CA LEU A 296 2.75 27.40 -0.37
C LEU A 296 1.75 27.51 0.79
N ALA A 297 1.90 26.67 1.81
CA ALA A 297 1.02 26.61 2.99
C ALA A 297 1.00 27.93 3.80
N THR A 298 2.09 28.69 3.78
CA THR A 298 2.23 29.94 4.55
C THR A 298 1.97 31.21 3.74
N SER A 299 1.87 31.09 2.41
CA SER A 299 1.61 32.21 1.53
C SER A 299 0.13 32.63 1.52
N PRO A 300 -0.18 33.87 1.12
CA PRO A 300 -1.54 34.28 0.81
C PRO A 300 -2.11 33.40 -0.31
N GLN A 301 -3.37 33.00 -0.16
CA GLN A 301 -4.11 32.26 -1.17
C GLN A 301 -4.76 33.19 -2.21
N PRO A 302 -5.01 32.70 -3.43
CA PRO A 302 -5.70 33.49 -4.45
C PRO A 302 -7.04 34.03 -3.94
N GLY A 303 -7.28 35.32 -4.12
CA GLY A 303 -8.51 35.99 -3.69
C GLY A 303 -8.47 36.60 -2.28
N GLU A 304 -7.44 36.32 -1.47
CA GLU A 304 -7.32 36.95 -0.14
C GLU A 304 -7.17 38.49 -0.26
N PRO A 305 -7.98 39.29 0.47
CA PRO A 305 -7.87 40.74 0.46
C PRO A 305 -6.52 41.22 1.03
N THR A 306 -5.97 42.25 0.40
CA THR A 306 -4.66 42.81 0.74
C THR A 306 -4.72 44.06 1.62
N SER A 307 -5.92 44.55 1.92
CA SER A 307 -6.12 45.67 2.84
C SER A 307 -7.51 45.67 3.48
N PHE A 308 -7.61 46.27 4.66
CA PHE A 308 -8.86 46.52 5.36
C PHE A 308 -8.87 47.92 5.95
N ARG A 309 -9.98 48.64 5.81
CA ARG A 309 -10.16 49.98 6.38
C ARG A 309 -11.46 50.00 7.16
N TYR A 310 -11.38 50.46 8.40
CA TYR A 310 -12.52 50.53 9.31
C TYR A 310 -12.58 51.88 10.00
N PHE A 311 -13.75 52.50 10.00
CA PHE A 311 -13.98 53.77 10.70
C PHE A 311 -14.65 53.49 12.04
N TYR A 312 -13.98 53.86 13.13
CA TYR A 312 -14.50 53.67 14.49
C TYR A 312 -14.46 55.00 15.25
N LYS A 313 -15.65 55.57 15.47
CA LYS A 313 -15.85 56.86 16.14
C LYS A 313 -15.11 58.00 15.46
N ASP A 314 -13.92 58.35 15.95
CA ASP A 314 -13.13 59.46 15.42
C ASP A 314 -11.90 58.98 14.63
N ASP A 315 -11.59 57.68 14.66
CA ASP A 315 -10.39 57.09 14.08
C ASP A 315 -10.67 56.31 12.78
N VAL A 316 -9.76 56.43 11.80
CA VAL A 316 -9.72 55.60 10.58
C VAL A 316 -8.61 54.57 10.73
N LEU A 317 -8.99 53.33 11.02
CA LEU A 317 -8.07 52.22 11.23
C LEU A 317 -7.75 51.56 9.89
N VAL A 318 -6.46 51.30 9.61
CA VAL A 318 -6.02 50.73 8.33
C VAL A 318 -5.05 49.57 8.54
N LEU A 319 -5.40 48.42 7.98
CA LEU A 319 -4.51 47.29 7.79
C LEU A 319 -4.12 47.20 6.32
N ASP A 320 -2.85 47.47 6.01
CA ASP A 320 -2.28 47.29 4.68
C ASP A 320 -1.69 45.88 4.52
N ALA A 321 -1.21 45.56 3.32
CA ALA A 321 -0.65 44.25 2.99
C ALA A 321 0.53 43.87 3.92
N LYS A 322 1.33 44.85 4.36
CA LYS A 322 2.48 44.62 5.25
C LYS A 322 2.02 44.27 6.66
N LYS A 323 1.05 45.00 7.20
CA LYS A 323 0.43 44.73 8.52
C LYS A 323 -0.24 43.35 8.51
N LEU A 324 -1.04 43.03 7.49
CA LEU A 324 -1.68 41.72 7.35
C LEU A 324 -0.65 40.59 7.22
N ALA A 325 0.42 40.77 6.46
CA ALA A 325 1.50 39.79 6.37
C ALA A 325 2.21 39.56 7.71
N ASN A 326 2.37 40.61 8.53
CA ASN A 326 2.93 40.47 9.87
C ASN A 326 2.00 39.70 10.81
N ILE A 327 0.68 39.96 10.78
CA ILE A 327 -0.31 39.22 11.56
C ILE A 327 -0.29 37.74 11.15
N ARG A 328 -0.30 37.45 9.83
CA ARG A 328 -0.20 36.09 9.28
C ARG A 328 1.04 35.37 9.79
N ARG A 329 2.21 36.02 9.73
CA ARG A 329 3.46 35.44 10.23
C ARG A 329 3.40 35.16 11.73
N GLY A 330 2.77 36.04 12.51
CA GLY A 330 2.56 35.83 13.95
C GLY A 330 1.67 34.63 14.26
N LEU A 331 0.59 34.46 13.51
CA LEU A 331 -0.33 33.31 13.65
C LEU A 331 0.36 31.99 13.28
N LEU A 332 1.07 31.97 12.16
CA LEU A 332 1.75 30.77 11.63
C LEU A 332 3.06 30.44 12.32
N ALA A 333 3.52 31.27 13.27
CA ALA A 333 4.74 31.01 14.02
C ALA A 333 4.63 29.74 14.89
N ASN A 334 3.43 29.46 15.41
CA ASN A 334 3.20 28.38 16.39
C ASN A 334 2.03 27.46 16.04
N LEU A 335 1.21 27.82 15.05
CA LEU A 335 0.00 27.08 14.70
C LEU A 335 -0.04 26.80 13.20
N PRO A 336 -0.50 25.59 12.80
CA PRO A 336 -0.93 25.35 11.43
C PRO A 336 -2.03 26.33 11.01
N ARG A 337 -2.13 26.60 9.70
CA ARG A 337 -3.05 27.59 9.13
C ARG A 337 -4.49 27.40 9.59
N ASN A 338 -5.01 26.18 9.49
CA ASN A 338 -6.41 25.89 9.81
C ASN A 338 -6.66 25.94 11.33
N ARG A 339 -5.70 25.55 12.17
CA ARG A 339 -5.80 25.75 13.63
C ARG A 339 -5.73 27.22 14.04
N ALA A 340 -5.12 28.08 13.22
CA ALA A 340 -5.12 29.51 13.42
C ALA A 340 -6.45 30.19 13.02
N TYR A 341 -7.36 29.48 12.32
CA TYR A 341 -8.65 30.01 11.87
C TYR A 341 -9.44 30.65 13.03
N ALA A 342 -9.64 29.92 14.12
CA ALA A 342 -10.35 30.43 15.31
C ALA A 342 -9.68 31.63 16.00
N LYS A 343 -8.37 31.87 15.76
CA LYS A 343 -7.60 32.96 16.36
C LYS A 343 -7.39 34.14 15.43
N ALA A 344 -7.61 33.96 14.12
CA ALA A 344 -7.41 34.98 13.11
C ALA A 344 -8.28 36.24 13.33
N PRO A 345 -9.60 36.13 13.63
CA PRO A 345 -10.43 37.31 13.90
C PRO A 345 -9.85 38.16 15.05
N ALA A 346 -9.59 37.54 16.20
CA ALA A 346 -9.06 38.22 17.38
C ALA A 346 -7.72 38.92 17.12
N ALA A 347 -6.84 38.32 16.30
CA ALA A 347 -5.56 38.92 15.94
C ALA A 347 -5.72 40.17 15.05
N VAL A 348 -6.65 40.14 14.08
CA VAL A 348 -6.99 41.29 13.25
C VAL A 348 -7.61 42.41 14.10
N ALA A 349 -8.54 42.06 14.99
CA ALA A 349 -9.20 43.02 15.87
C ALA A 349 -8.21 43.71 16.82
N ARG A 350 -7.29 42.96 17.42
CA ARG A 350 -6.22 43.51 18.27
C ARG A 350 -5.29 44.46 17.50
N ALA A 351 -4.96 44.15 16.24
CA ALA A 351 -4.13 45.01 15.40
C ALA A 351 -4.84 46.31 14.97
N LEU A 352 -6.17 46.30 14.90
CA LEU A 352 -6.99 47.49 14.72
C LEU A 352 -7.05 48.31 16.01
N TRP A 353 -7.28 47.67 17.15
CA TRP A 353 -7.34 48.32 18.47
C TRP A 353 -6.06 49.09 18.80
N GLN A 354 -4.88 48.56 18.46
CA GLN A 354 -3.59 49.23 18.65
C GLN A 354 -3.44 50.57 17.90
N GLN A 355 -4.34 50.89 16.96
CA GLN A 355 -4.35 52.15 16.20
C GLN A 355 -5.37 53.16 16.75
N VAL A 356 -6.15 52.80 17.78
CA VAL A 356 -7.15 53.66 18.38
C VAL A 356 -6.46 54.70 19.28
N GLU A 357 -6.68 55.98 18.98
CA GLU A 357 -6.08 57.11 19.71
C GLU A 357 -7.16 58.10 20.20
N GLY A 358 -8.34 58.13 19.56
CA GLY A 358 -9.40 59.08 19.86
C GLY A 358 -10.05 58.89 21.24
N GLU A 359 -10.26 59.97 21.97
CA GLU A 359 -10.83 59.95 23.33
C GLU A 359 -12.21 59.25 23.39
N ARG A 360 -13.09 59.48 22.41
CA ARG A 360 -14.42 58.85 22.35
C ARG A 360 -14.35 57.37 21.97
N ALA A 361 -13.29 56.95 21.30
CA ALA A 361 -13.06 55.56 20.96
C ALA A 361 -12.55 54.76 22.17
N LEU A 362 -11.76 55.40 23.04
CA LEU A 362 -11.21 54.80 24.26
C LEU A 362 -12.21 54.73 25.43
N GLU A 363 -13.28 55.52 25.42
CA GLU A 363 -14.29 55.60 26.51
C GLU A 363 -14.90 54.23 26.89
N LYS A 364 -15.14 53.36 25.89
CA LYS A 364 -15.70 52.01 26.11
C LYS A 364 -14.64 50.91 26.26
N GLY A 365 -13.36 51.25 26.19
CA GLY A 365 -12.26 50.28 26.23
C GLY A 365 -12.25 49.27 25.07
N GLU A 366 -11.34 48.29 25.17
CA GLU A 366 -11.13 47.25 24.16
C GLU A 366 -12.39 46.39 23.97
N GLU A 367 -13.08 46.06 25.07
CA GLU A 367 -14.26 45.19 25.05
C GLU A 367 -15.42 45.78 24.24
N GLY A 368 -15.73 47.07 24.41
CA GLY A 368 -16.78 47.73 23.63
C GLY A 368 -16.42 47.93 22.15
N PHE A 369 -15.13 48.07 21.83
CA PHE A 369 -14.65 48.07 20.45
C PHE A 369 -14.85 46.70 19.80
N LEU A 370 -14.47 45.62 20.49
CA LEU A 370 -14.61 44.26 19.99
C LEU A 370 -16.08 43.92 19.71
N ASP A 371 -16.99 44.19 20.64
CA ASP A 371 -18.44 43.95 20.49
C ASP A 371 -19.02 44.65 19.24
N THR A 372 -18.61 45.91 19.02
CA THR A 372 -19.04 46.69 17.84
C THR A 372 -18.45 46.11 16.55
N LEU A 373 -17.17 45.73 16.56
CA LEU A 373 -16.46 45.25 15.39
C LEU A 373 -16.93 43.85 14.96
N THR A 374 -17.10 42.92 15.91
CA THR A 374 -17.49 41.54 15.61
C THR A 374 -18.91 41.40 15.11
N THR A 375 -19.76 42.40 15.36
CA THR A 375 -21.14 42.46 14.86
C THR A 375 -21.24 43.14 13.47
N ASP A 376 -20.17 43.80 12.99
CA ASP A 376 -20.16 44.47 11.68
C ASP A 376 -19.85 43.48 10.55
N TYR A 377 -20.78 43.32 9.62
CA TYR A 377 -20.67 42.42 8.48
C TYR A 377 -19.40 42.66 7.64
N ARG A 378 -18.92 43.91 7.53
CA ARG A 378 -17.71 44.22 6.74
C ARG A 378 -16.46 43.60 7.34
N TYR A 379 -16.40 43.52 8.66
CA TYR A 379 -15.29 42.87 9.36
C TYR A 379 -15.40 41.35 9.24
N VAL A 380 -16.59 40.78 9.43
CA VAL A 380 -16.84 39.34 9.26
C VAL A 380 -16.47 38.87 7.85
N ASP A 381 -17.02 39.52 6.82
CA ASP A 381 -16.74 39.20 5.40
C ASP A 381 -15.24 39.34 5.08
N PHE A 382 -14.58 40.36 5.64
CA PHE A 382 -13.14 40.55 5.44
C PHE A 382 -12.33 39.41 6.07
N VAL A 383 -12.63 39.01 7.31
CA VAL A 383 -11.87 37.97 7.99
C VAL A 383 -12.09 36.60 7.33
N GLU A 384 -13.33 36.30 6.93
CA GLU A 384 -13.66 35.08 6.18
C GLU A 384 -12.89 35.01 4.86
N ALA A 385 -12.82 36.12 4.11
CA ALA A 385 -12.07 36.19 2.86
C ALA A 385 -10.54 36.22 3.06
N TRP A 386 -10.04 36.79 4.17
CA TRP A 386 -8.61 36.93 4.47
C TRP A 386 -7.98 35.66 4.99
N TRP A 387 -8.71 34.86 5.76
CA TRP A 387 -8.22 33.63 6.36
C TRP A 387 -9.18 32.46 6.17
N PRO A 388 -9.49 32.06 4.92
CA PRO A 388 -10.33 30.89 4.70
C PRO A 388 -9.61 29.62 5.20
N PRO A 389 -10.36 28.63 5.74
CA PRO A 389 -9.85 27.27 5.91
C PRO A 389 -9.45 26.73 4.55
N VAL A 390 -8.37 25.95 4.50
CA VAL A 390 -7.88 25.42 3.22
C VAL A 390 -7.61 23.94 3.30
N GLU A 391 -8.13 23.21 2.32
CA GLU A 391 -7.82 21.79 2.12
C GLU A 391 -6.47 21.60 1.42
N ALA A 392 -5.78 20.52 1.76
CA ALA A 392 -4.48 20.19 1.18
C ALA A 392 -4.55 19.95 -0.34
N VAL A 393 -5.63 19.32 -0.82
CA VAL A 393 -5.87 19.05 -2.24
C VAL A 393 -6.08 20.35 -3.01
N GLU A 394 -6.85 21.29 -2.46
CA GLU A 394 -7.07 22.60 -3.07
C GLU A 394 -5.78 23.43 -3.14
N LEU A 395 -4.91 23.35 -2.12
CA LEU A 395 -3.57 23.94 -2.22
C LEU A 395 -2.73 23.30 -3.30
N TRP A 396 -2.70 21.97 -3.36
CA TRP A 396 -1.97 21.23 -4.38
C TRP A 396 -2.42 21.63 -5.79
N ARG A 397 -3.73 21.83 -6.03
CA ARG A 397 -4.28 22.32 -7.31
C ARG A 397 -3.72 23.67 -7.75
N THR A 398 -3.17 24.48 -6.84
CA THR A 398 -2.53 25.77 -7.18
C THR A 398 -1.05 25.66 -7.57
N LEU A 399 -0.38 24.54 -7.25
CA LEU A 399 1.04 24.33 -7.54
C LEU A 399 1.44 24.59 -9.00
N PRO A 400 0.67 24.17 -10.03
CA PRO A 400 1.08 24.36 -11.42
C PRO A 400 1.33 25.82 -11.80
N ARG A 401 0.60 26.75 -11.16
CA ARG A 401 0.73 28.19 -11.38
C ARG A 401 1.79 28.84 -10.49
N ARG A 402 2.15 28.21 -9.37
CA ARG A 402 2.96 28.82 -8.30
C ARG A 402 4.32 28.17 -8.09
N VAL A 403 4.56 26.95 -8.56
CA VAL A 403 5.80 26.20 -8.29
C VAL A 403 7.04 26.98 -8.74
N ARG A 404 6.98 27.69 -9.88
CA ARG A 404 8.11 28.49 -10.40
C ARG A 404 8.47 29.66 -9.47
N GLU A 405 7.46 30.33 -8.91
CA GLU A 405 7.64 31.39 -7.91
C GLU A 405 8.20 30.82 -6.60
N LEU A 406 7.62 29.71 -6.13
CA LEU A 406 7.89 29.14 -4.82
C LEU A 406 9.19 28.33 -4.75
N ALA A 407 9.68 27.80 -5.87
CA ALA A 407 10.90 27.00 -5.95
C ALA A 407 12.16 27.78 -5.57
N ASN A 408 12.23 29.08 -5.89
CA ASN A 408 13.37 29.96 -5.59
C ASN A 408 14.73 29.33 -5.98
N GLY A 409 14.82 28.77 -7.18
CA GLY A 409 16.04 28.15 -7.71
C GLY A 409 16.34 26.73 -7.22
N ALA A 410 15.43 26.09 -6.46
CA ALA A 410 15.62 24.70 -6.01
C ALA A 410 15.60 23.66 -7.15
N PHE A 411 14.97 24.00 -8.29
CA PHE A 411 14.80 23.11 -9.43
C PHE A 411 15.23 23.81 -10.72
N SER A 412 15.73 23.02 -11.67
CA SER A 412 16.04 23.46 -13.04
C SER A 412 14.75 23.79 -13.81
N ALA A 413 14.88 24.52 -14.92
CA ALA A 413 13.75 24.85 -15.78
C ALA A 413 13.05 23.58 -16.32
N GLU A 414 13.83 22.58 -16.72
CA GLU A 414 13.30 21.34 -17.26
C GLU A 414 12.57 20.48 -16.22
N GLU A 415 13.05 20.45 -14.96
CA GLU A 415 12.33 19.78 -13.86
C GLU A 415 11.00 20.51 -13.56
N LEU A 416 11.01 21.84 -13.54
CA LEU A 416 9.80 22.65 -13.34
C LEU A 416 8.79 22.42 -14.47
N ASP A 417 9.24 22.37 -15.72
CA ASP A 417 8.37 22.13 -16.87
C ASP A 417 7.79 20.72 -16.85
N ALA A 418 8.57 19.70 -16.46
CA ALA A 418 8.09 18.33 -16.28
C ALA A 418 7.01 18.23 -15.18
N MET A 419 7.23 18.87 -14.02
CA MET A 419 6.22 18.91 -12.94
C MET A 419 4.95 19.63 -13.39
N VAL A 420 5.07 20.78 -14.05
CA VAL A 420 3.93 21.55 -14.54
C VAL A 420 3.14 20.77 -15.59
N ALA A 421 3.81 20.06 -16.50
CA ALA A 421 3.18 19.23 -17.51
C ALA A 421 2.39 18.06 -16.87
N SER A 422 2.99 17.38 -15.90
CA SER A 422 2.33 16.30 -15.14
C SER A 422 0.99 16.76 -14.53
N TRP A 423 0.96 17.94 -13.90
CA TRP A 423 -0.25 18.43 -13.25
C TRP A 423 -1.35 18.94 -14.20
N GLN A 424 -1.10 19.04 -15.51
CA GLN A 424 -2.12 19.53 -16.47
C GLN A 424 -3.36 18.64 -16.55
N ALA A 425 -3.22 17.35 -16.23
CA ALA A 425 -4.32 16.40 -16.22
C ALA A 425 -5.37 16.70 -15.13
N GLY A 426 -5.03 17.50 -14.11
CA GLY A 426 -5.93 17.87 -13.01
C GLY A 426 -6.21 16.74 -12.01
N VAL A 427 -5.63 15.56 -12.22
CA VAL A 427 -5.69 14.40 -11.33
C VAL A 427 -4.31 14.12 -10.73
N PRO A 428 -4.22 13.71 -9.45
CA PRO A 428 -2.94 13.45 -8.80
C PRO A 428 -2.31 12.16 -9.33
N ALA A 429 -1.00 12.22 -9.60
CA ALA A 429 -0.15 11.04 -9.79
C ALA A 429 0.24 10.42 -8.43
N ILE A 430 0.80 9.22 -8.44
CA ILE A 430 1.26 8.55 -7.21
C ILE A 430 2.28 9.41 -6.46
N GLU A 431 3.12 10.13 -7.19
CA GLU A 431 4.14 11.03 -6.64
C GLU A 431 3.57 12.33 -6.05
N ASP A 432 2.29 12.64 -6.31
CA ASP A 432 1.58 13.78 -5.70
C ASP A 432 1.01 13.46 -4.31
N VAL A 433 0.71 12.19 -4.03
CA VAL A 433 0.17 11.74 -2.74
C VAL A 433 1.01 12.19 -1.55
N PRO A 434 2.35 12.01 -1.52
CA PRO A 434 3.16 12.50 -0.41
C PRO A 434 3.25 14.04 -0.35
N LEU A 435 3.03 14.76 -1.46
CA LEU A 435 2.95 16.23 -1.46
C LEU A 435 1.69 16.70 -0.74
N ILE A 436 0.56 16.08 -1.08
CA ILE A 436 -0.74 16.37 -0.47
C ILE A 436 -0.71 15.98 1.01
N ASP A 437 -0.11 14.84 1.37
CA ASP A 437 0.10 14.44 2.76
C ASP A 437 0.90 15.50 3.52
N GLU A 438 2.05 15.93 3.00
CA GLU A 438 2.87 16.95 3.65
C GLU A 438 2.11 18.28 3.82
N LEU A 439 1.32 18.69 2.81
CA LEU A 439 0.46 19.88 2.92
C LEU A 439 -0.59 19.72 4.01
N ARG A 440 -1.21 18.55 4.16
CA ARG A 440 -2.21 18.25 5.21
C ARG A 440 -1.65 18.53 6.60
N TYR A 441 -0.42 18.10 6.88
CA TYR A 441 0.26 18.40 8.15
C TYR A 441 0.71 19.86 8.29
N LEU A 442 1.08 20.53 7.19
CA LEU A 442 1.50 21.94 7.22
C LEU A 442 0.32 22.89 7.47
N VAL A 443 -0.86 22.59 6.91
CA VAL A 443 -2.07 23.42 7.11
C VAL A 443 -2.88 23.02 8.33
N GLY A 444 -2.83 21.75 8.73
CA GLY A 444 -3.64 21.20 9.80
C GLY A 444 -5.07 20.86 9.36
N GLU A 445 -5.82 20.22 10.23
CA GLU A 445 -7.20 19.78 9.96
C GLU A 445 -8.12 20.98 9.66
N VAL A 446 -8.99 20.80 8.68
CA VAL A 446 -10.07 21.76 8.41
C VAL A 446 -11.04 21.72 9.59
N PRO A 447 -11.44 22.87 10.16
CA PRO A 447 -12.45 22.89 11.22
C PRO A 447 -13.74 22.21 10.72
N PRO A 448 -14.43 21.41 11.56
CA PRO A 448 -15.71 20.86 11.18
C PRO A 448 -16.68 21.99 10.80
N GLU A 449 -17.49 21.78 9.77
CA GLU A 449 -18.66 22.63 9.53
C GLU A 449 -19.65 22.32 10.65
N ASP A 450 -19.93 23.29 11.52
CA ASP A 450 -20.97 23.13 12.53
C ASP A 450 -22.33 23.08 11.80
N ASP A 451 -22.94 21.89 11.74
CA ASP A 451 -24.30 21.67 11.19
C ASP A 451 -25.38 22.48 11.96
N ASP A 452 -25.04 23.09 13.10
CA ASP A 452 -25.96 23.87 13.94
C ASP A 452 -26.12 25.35 13.51
N ASP A 453 -25.37 25.84 12.52
CA ASP A 453 -25.55 27.20 11.94
C ASP A 453 -26.72 27.29 10.94
N HIS A 454 -27.80 26.53 11.20
CA HIS A 454 -29.07 26.58 10.45
C HIS A 454 -29.92 27.82 10.74
N ASP A 455 -29.44 28.77 11.55
CA ASP A 455 -30.23 29.92 12.03
C ASP A 455 -29.89 31.25 11.34
N VAL A 456 -29.69 31.29 10.01
CA VAL A 456 -29.87 32.51 9.20
C VAL A 456 -30.34 32.18 7.75
N PRO A 457 -31.36 32.85 7.17
CA PRO A 457 -31.86 32.56 5.81
C PRO A 457 -30.86 32.91 4.68
N ARG A 458 -29.93 32.02 4.34
CA ARG A 458 -29.19 31.99 3.06
C ARG A 458 -29.55 30.75 2.24
N GLN A 459 -30.83 30.52 2.01
CA GLN A 459 -31.33 29.38 1.21
C GLN A 459 -31.22 29.53 -0.32
N LEU A 460 -30.60 30.60 -0.84
CA LEU A 460 -30.50 30.84 -2.29
C LEU A 460 -29.09 30.68 -2.88
N MET A 461 -28.07 30.41 -2.06
CA MET A 461 -26.68 30.17 -2.54
C MET A 461 -26.20 28.73 -2.33
N SER A 462 -27.01 27.87 -1.71
CA SER A 462 -26.66 26.47 -1.43
C SER A 462 -26.92 25.53 -2.61
N PHE A 463 -27.78 25.89 -3.57
CA PHE A 463 -28.01 25.05 -4.75
C PHE A 463 -26.81 25.03 -5.72
N GLU A 464 -26.09 26.15 -5.89
CA GLU A 464 -24.89 26.19 -6.74
C GLU A 464 -23.64 25.59 -6.06
N ARG A 465 -23.58 25.57 -4.72
CA ARG A 465 -22.45 24.97 -3.98
C ARG A 465 -22.59 23.46 -3.83
N ARG A 466 -23.82 22.98 -3.65
CA ARG A 466 -24.15 21.55 -3.50
C ARG A 466 -24.07 20.79 -4.82
N GLU A 467 -24.25 21.45 -5.97
CA GLU A 467 -23.91 20.87 -7.29
C GLU A 467 -22.39 20.69 -7.48
N ARG A 468 -21.54 21.55 -6.88
CA ARG A 468 -20.08 21.36 -6.88
C ARG A 468 -19.61 20.26 -5.90
N GLU A 469 -20.41 19.97 -4.87
CA GLU A 469 -20.09 18.94 -3.87
C GLU A 469 -20.24 17.51 -4.40
N VAL A 470 -21.03 17.29 -5.46
CA VAL A 470 -21.20 15.97 -6.09
C VAL A 470 -20.10 15.71 -7.15
N GLU A 471 -19.37 16.73 -7.60
CA GLU A 471 -18.30 16.59 -8.61
C GLU A 471 -16.89 16.38 -8.05
N ASN A 472 -16.67 16.52 -6.73
CA ASN A 472 -15.33 16.46 -6.12
C ASN A 472 -15.15 15.14 -5.33
N GLU A 473 -14.87 14.04 -6.05
CA GLU A 473 -14.59 12.69 -5.49
C GLU A 473 -13.23 12.56 -4.74
N LEU A 474 -12.56 13.67 -4.40
CA LEU A 474 -11.22 13.69 -3.80
C LEU A 474 -11.22 14.47 -2.47
N ARG A 475 -11.83 13.92 -1.42
CA ARG A 475 -11.69 14.44 -0.05
C ARG A 475 -10.69 13.58 0.71
N SER A 476 -9.57 14.15 1.14
CA SER A 476 -8.78 13.50 2.20
C SER A 476 -9.54 13.58 3.53
N THR A 477 -9.43 12.55 4.38
CA THR A 477 -10.22 12.43 5.62
C THR A 477 -10.06 13.60 6.60
N THR A 478 -10.97 13.68 7.57
CA THR A 478 -11.11 14.79 8.52
C THR A 478 -10.05 14.85 9.63
N SER A 479 -9.34 13.76 9.97
CA SER A 479 -8.34 13.77 11.05
C SER A 479 -6.95 13.26 10.65
N ILE A 480 -5.94 13.92 11.21
CA ILE A 480 -4.51 13.58 11.12
C ILE A 480 -4.08 12.64 12.25
N ASP A 481 -4.84 12.63 13.35
CA ASP A 481 -4.47 11.91 14.58
C ASP A 481 -4.79 10.40 14.50
N ASP A 482 -5.63 9.98 13.55
CA ASP A 482 -6.03 8.59 13.33
C ASP A 482 -5.07 7.79 12.41
N ASP A 483 -4.03 8.44 11.87
CA ASP A 483 -3.11 7.84 10.87
C ASP A 483 -2.05 6.88 11.47
N GLY A 484 -2.06 6.64 12.78
CA GLY A 484 -1.02 5.88 13.48
C GLY A 484 -1.19 4.37 13.41
N TYR A 485 -0.08 3.64 13.15
CA TYR A 485 -0.06 2.17 13.12
C TYR A 485 0.88 1.58 14.19
N ALA A 486 0.61 0.34 14.63
CA ALA A 486 1.48 -0.43 15.53
C ALA A 486 2.61 -1.17 14.77
N HIS A 487 2.38 -1.52 13.51
CA HIS A 487 3.39 -2.07 12.60
C HIS A 487 3.27 -1.46 11.21
N VAL A 488 4.41 -1.22 10.56
CA VAL A 488 4.47 -0.83 9.14
C VAL A 488 5.35 -1.82 8.39
N LEU A 489 4.76 -2.52 7.41
CA LEU A 489 5.46 -3.33 6.43
C LEU A 489 5.57 -2.54 5.13
N VAL A 490 6.78 -2.39 4.61
CA VAL A 490 7.04 -1.75 3.32
C VAL A 490 7.75 -2.75 2.45
N ASP A 491 7.13 -3.14 1.34
CA ASP A 491 7.80 -3.90 0.29
C ASP A 491 8.35 -2.97 -0.79
N GLU A 492 9.34 -3.46 -1.54
CA GLU A 492 10.08 -2.70 -2.57
C GLU A 492 10.59 -1.34 -2.07
N ALA A 493 11.05 -1.30 -0.81
CA ALA A 493 11.39 -0.10 -0.07
C ALA A 493 12.51 0.74 -0.70
N GLN A 494 13.31 0.16 -1.61
CA GLN A 494 14.37 0.84 -2.35
C GLN A 494 13.86 1.87 -3.37
N ASP A 495 12.57 1.84 -3.72
CA ASP A 495 11.96 2.78 -4.67
C ASP A 495 11.34 3.98 -4.00
N LEU A 496 11.18 3.94 -2.68
CA LEU A 496 10.53 5.02 -1.95
C LEU A 496 11.37 6.29 -2.02
N SER A 497 10.75 7.32 -2.56
CA SER A 497 11.28 8.68 -2.55
C SER A 497 11.40 9.22 -1.10
N PRO A 498 12.25 10.24 -0.88
CA PRO A 498 12.35 10.93 0.40
C PRO A 498 11.01 11.38 0.99
N LEU A 499 10.09 11.90 0.16
CA LEU A 499 8.78 12.33 0.64
C LEU A 499 7.85 11.16 0.98
N GLN A 500 7.93 10.04 0.26
CA GLN A 500 7.20 8.82 0.63
C GLN A 500 7.70 8.27 1.97
N TRP A 501 9.02 8.26 2.21
CA TRP A 501 9.58 7.90 3.53
C TRP A 501 9.08 8.83 4.65
N ARG A 502 8.95 10.13 4.40
CA ARG A 502 8.35 11.07 5.37
C ARG A 502 6.88 10.74 5.64
N MET A 503 6.09 10.53 4.59
CA MET A 503 4.67 10.17 4.68
C MET A 503 4.46 8.91 5.53
N LEU A 504 5.25 7.85 5.28
CA LEU A 504 5.21 6.63 6.07
C LEU A 504 5.78 6.83 7.47
N GLY A 505 6.82 7.64 7.64
CA GLY A 505 7.43 7.95 8.94
C GLY A 505 6.44 8.60 9.92
N ARG A 506 5.49 9.41 9.43
CA ARG A 506 4.42 9.98 10.25
C ARG A 506 3.47 8.90 10.79
N ARG A 507 3.07 7.97 9.93
CA ARG A 507 2.19 6.84 10.23
C ARG A 507 2.85 5.79 11.13
N GLY A 508 4.16 5.58 10.93
CA GLY A 508 4.96 4.59 11.67
C GLY A 508 5.79 5.16 12.82
N ARG A 509 5.46 6.35 13.35
CA ARG A 509 6.22 7.03 14.41
C ARG A 509 6.47 6.11 15.61
N TYR A 510 5.43 5.41 16.07
CA TYR A 510 5.44 4.48 17.20
C TYR A 510 5.41 3.01 16.77
N ALA A 511 5.41 2.75 15.46
CA ALA A 511 5.35 1.41 14.90
C ALA A 511 6.69 0.68 15.02
N SER A 512 6.63 -0.66 15.07
CA SER A 512 7.75 -1.47 14.56
C SER A 512 7.69 -1.55 13.03
N TRP A 513 8.80 -1.86 12.39
CA TRP A 513 8.91 -1.82 10.94
C TRP A 513 9.41 -3.15 10.37
N THR A 514 8.87 -3.56 9.23
CA THR A 514 9.44 -4.59 8.36
C THR A 514 9.67 -3.96 6.99
N ILE A 515 10.93 -3.78 6.61
CA ILE A 515 11.34 -3.10 5.39
C ILE A 515 11.97 -4.14 4.48
N VAL A 516 11.38 -4.33 3.31
CA VAL A 516 11.79 -5.35 2.35
C VAL A 516 12.20 -4.67 1.06
N GLY A 517 13.27 -5.16 0.46
CA GLY A 517 13.73 -4.59 -0.80
C GLY A 517 15.04 -5.18 -1.30
N ASP A 518 15.36 -4.80 -2.53
CA ASP A 518 16.64 -5.09 -3.17
C ASP A 518 17.27 -3.78 -3.65
N PRO A 519 18.35 -3.27 -3.03
CA PRO A 519 19.03 -2.08 -3.47
C PRO A 519 19.46 -2.12 -4.95
N ALA A 520 19.71 -3.32 -5.51
CA ALA A 520 20.07 -3.48 -6.90
C ALA A 520 18.92 -3.16 -7.87
N GLN A 521 17.68 -3.24 -7.39
CA GLN A 521 16.45 -2.98 -8.14
C GLN A 521 15.85 -1.60 -7.89
N SER A 522 16.63 -0.65 -7.37
CA SER A 522 16.14 0.71 -7.11
C SER A 522 15.88 1.46 -8.41
N SER A 523 14.65 1.93 -8.60
CA SER A 523 14.30 2.86 -9.69
C SER A 523 14.54 4.32 -9.32
N TRP A 524 14.79 4.61 -8.04
CA TRP A 524 15.01 5.98 -7.55
C TRP A 524 16.42 6.49 -7.91
N PRO A 525 16.57 7.66 -8.56
CA PRO A 525 17.86 8.14 -9.07
C PRO A 525 18.83 8.62 -7.98
N HIS A 526 18.34 8.93 -6.77
CA HIS A 526 19.15 9.53 -5.69
C HIS A 526 19.07 8.70 -4.40
N PRO A 527 19.66 7.49 -4.36
CA PRO A 527 19.49 6.54 -3.26
C PRO A 527 19.98 7.07 -1.91
N GLU A 528 20.98 7.94 -1.89
CA GLU A 528 21.49 8.56 -0.65
C GLU A 528 20.43 9.46 0.01
N GLU A 529 19.67 10.21 -0.79
CA GLU A 529 18.60 11.08 -0.29
C GLU A 529 17.47 10.25 0.33
N ALA A 530 17.07 9.16 -0.34
CA ALA A 530 16.08 8.23 0.16
C ALA A 530 16.55 7.53 1.45
N ALA A 531 17.83 7.13 1.52
CA ALA A 531 18.41 6.51 2.70
C ALA A 531 18.43 7.46 3.92
N ALA A 532 18.71 8.74 3.71
CA ALA A 532 18.65 9.75 4.77
C ALA A 532 17.22 9.96 5.31
N ALA A 533 16.23 9.98 4.41
CA ALA A 533 14.82 10.07 4.79
C ALA A 533 14.35 8.81 5.56
N ARG A 534 14.75 7.61 5.12
CA ARG A 534 14.51 6.36 5.84
C ARG A 534 15.11 6.40 7.25
N SER A 535 16.36 6.82 7.38
CA SER A 535 17.04 6.94 8.68
C SER A 535 16.26 7.85 9.64
N THR A 536 15.72 8.96 9.12
CA THR A 536 14.86 9.87 9.90
C THR A 536 13.54 9.22 10.31
N ALA A 537 12.89 8.47 9.43
CA ALA A 537 11.65 7.74 9.75
C ALA A 537 11.88 6.66 10.84
N LEU A 538 13.08 6.05 10.85
CA LEU A 538 13.48 5.01 11.79
C LEU A 538 14.19 5.53 13.04
N GLU A 539 14.28 6.84 13.23
CA GLU A 539 15.02 7.43 14.35
C GLU A 539 14.60 6.83 15.71
N GLY A 540 15.60 6.45 16.51
CA GLY A 540 15.40 5.84 17.83
C GLY A 540 14.99 4.37 17.83
N LYS A 541 14.96 3.69 16.67
CA LYS A 541 14.58 2.27 16.55
C LYS A 541 15.82 1.39 16.33
N PRO A 542 15.99 0.28 17.06
CA PRO A 542 17.06 -0.67 16.76
C PRO A 542 16.82 -1.33 15.40
N GLU A 543 17.88 -1.50 14.60
CA GLU A 543 17.79 -2.13 13.29
C GLU A 543 18.30 -3.58 13.33
N HIS A 544 17.54 -4.50 12.73
CA HIS A 544 17.88 -5.91 12.56
C HIS A 544 17.93 -6.20 11.06
N ARG A 545 19.11 -6.54 10.52
CA ARG A 545 19.29 -6.79 9.07
C ARG A 545 19.44 -8.28 8.80
N PHE A 546 18.68 -8.75 7.82
CA PHE A 546 18.72 -10.12 7.32
C PHE A 546 18.92 -10.09 5.80
N ARG A 547 19.68 -11.04 5.28
CA ARG A 547 19.94 -11.19 3.85
C ARG A 547 19.48 -12.57 3.41
N LEU A 548 18.62 -12.63 2.39
CA LEU A 548 18.29 -13.85 1.67
C LEU A 548 19.24 -14.00 0.49
N SER A 549 20.04 -15.06 0.49
CA SER A 549 21.19 -15.21 -0.41
C SER A 549 20.89 -16.04 -1.66
N THR A 550 19.86 -16.89 -1.61
CA THR A 550 19.64 -17.92 -2.65
C THR A 550 18.38 -17.62 -3.47
N ASN A 551 18.55 -17.46 -4.79
CA ASN A 551 17.47 -17.34 -5.75
C ASN A 551 17.05 -18.74 -6.23
N TYR A 552 15.81 -19.11 -5.94
CA TYR A 552 15.25 -20.39 -6.36
C TYR A 552 14.12 -20.24 -7.40
N ARG A 553 13.69 -19.01 -7.71
CA ARG A 553 12.58 -18.74 -8.64
C ARG A 553 13.05 -18.59 -10.09
N ASN A 554 14.01 -17.70 -10.34
CA ASN A 554 14.54 -17.51 -11.70
C ASN A 554 15.47 -18.68 -12.07
N SER A 555 15.56 -18.98 -13.37
CA SER A 555 16.58 -19.90 -13.86
C SER A 555 17.98 -19.26 -13.76
N ALA A 556 18.99 -20.08 -13.53
CA ALA A 556 20.38 -19.65 -13.47
C ALA A 556 20.81 -19.00 -14.79
N GLU A 557 20.32 -19.50 -15.92
CA GLU A 557 20.62 -19.00 -17.26
C GLU A 557 20.09 -17.58 -17.49
N ILE A 558 18.86 -17.29 -17.03
CA ILE A 558 18.27 -15.94 -17.10
C ILE A 558 18.99 -15.02 -16.11
N TYR A 559 19.27 -15.52 -14.92
CA TYR A 559 19.86 -14.73 -13.85
C TYR A 559 21.32 -14.35 -14.11
N GLU A 560 22.08 -15.19 -14.82
CA GLU A 560 23.44 -14.88 -15.29
C GLU A 560 23.45 -13.64 -16.21
N LEU A 561 22.59 -13.62 -17.23
CA LEU A 561 22.41 -12.44 -18.10
C LEU A 561 21.99 -11.21 -17.28
N ALA A 562 21.05 -11.37 -16.36
CA ALA A 562 20.60 -10.27 -15.51
C ALA A 562 21.72 -9.76 -14.59
N ALA A 563 22.58 -10.64 -14.08
CA ALA A 563 23.73 -10.29 -13.25
C ALA A 563 24.73 -9.43 -14.03
N ASP A 564 25.00 -9.77 -15.28
CA ASP A 564 25.89 -8.98 -16.14
C ASP A 564 25.31 -7.57 -16.39
N VAL A 565 23.99 -7.48 -16.64
CA VAL A 565 23.28 -6.19 -16.75
C VAL A 565 23.35 -5.39 -15.44
N ALA A 566 23.20 -6.06 -14.29
CA ALA A 566 23.28 -5.41 -12.98
C ALA A 566 24.68 -4.85 -12.70
N GLN A 567 25.76 -5.53 -13.13
CA GLN A 567 27.13 -5.05 -12.97
C GLN A 567 27.40 -3.75 -13.73
N VAL A 568 26.77 -3.55 -14.89
CA VAL A 568 26.83 -2.28 -15.63
C VAL A 568 26.15 -1.16 -14.85
N ALA A 569 25.00 -1.44 -14.23
CA ALA A 569 24.22 -0.47 -13.47
C ALA A 569 24.85 -0.12 -12.11
N ILE A 570 25.38 -1.14 -11.42
CA ILE A 570 25.84 -1.12 -10.04
C ILE A 570 27.09 -2.00 -9.93
N PRO A 571 28.29 -1.43 -10.12
CA PRO A 571 29.53 -2.16 -9.93
C PRO A 571 29.61 -2.74 -8.50
N GLY A 572 29.81 -4.06 -8.40
CA GLY A 572 29.85 -4.77 -7.11
C GLY A 572 28.49 -5.00 -6.46
N ALA A 573 27.41 -5.06 -7.24
CA ALA A 573 26.08 -5.43 -6.75
C ALA A 573 26.09 -6.74 -5.94
N ASP A 574 25.39 -6.73 -4.82
CA ASP A 574 25.26 -7.90 -3.94
C ASP A 574 24.16 -8.84 -4.47
N LEU A 575 24.52 -9.68 -5.43
CA LEU A 575 23.58 -10.56 -6.13
C LEU A 575 23.36 -11.89 -5.39
N ALA A 576 22.15 -12.43 -5.52
CA ALA A 576 21.81 -13.78 -5.02
C ALA A 576 22.42 -14.88 -5.89
N GLU A 577 22.58 -16.09 -5.35
CA GLU A 577 23.01 -17.27 -6.11
C GLU A 577 21.79 -18.02 -6.68
N ALA A 578 21.71 -18.13 -8.01
CA ALA A 578 20.61 -18.85 -8.67
C ALA A 578 20.90 -20.35 -8.77
N VAL A 579 20.05 -21.17 -8.14
CA VAL A 579 20.29 -22.62 -8.01
C VAL A 579 19.44 -23.48 -8.94
N ARG A 580 18.36 -22.91 -9.49
CA ARG A 580 17.44 -23.58 -10.41
C ARG A 580 17.98 -23.52 -11.84
N LYS A 581 17.99 -24.63 -12.57
CA LYS A 581 18.36 -24.67 -14.00
C LYS A 581 17.19 -25.14 -14.84
N THR A 582 16.95 -24.49 -15.97
CA THR A 582 15.93 -24.91 -16.95
C THR A 582 16.53 -25.56 -18.19
N GLY A 583 17.82 -25.35 -18.45
CA GLY A 583 18.48 -25.77 -19.70
C GLY A 583 18.12 -24.90 -20.90
N GLU A 584 17.40 -23.79 -20.68
CA GLU A 584 16.92 -22.87 -21.70
C GLU A 584 17.64 -21.52 -21.53
N SER A 585 18.52 -21.17 -22.47
CA SER A 585 19.22 -19.90 -22.44
C SER A 585 18.35 -18.75 -22.99
N PRO A 586 18.51 -17.51 -22.47
CA PRO A 586 17.89 -16.33 -23.05
C PRO A 586 18.18 -16.22 -24.56
N ARG A 587 17.16 -15.87 -25.34
CA ARG A 587 17.32 -15.64 -26.79
C ARG A 587 17.31 -14.14 -27.10
N HIS A 588 18.08 -13.77 -28.12
CA HIS A 588 18.17 -12.40 -28.59
C HIS A 588 17.86 -12.36 -30.09
N GLU A 589 16.75 -11.74 -30.46
CA GLU A 589 16.33 -11.55 -31.84
C GLU A 589 16.61 -10.12 -32.28
N TRP A 590 17.24 -10.00 -33.45
CA TRP A 590 17.55 -8.71 -34.07
C TRP A 590 16.87 -8.60 -35.42
N VAL A 591 16.06 -7.56 -35.56
CA VAL A 591 15.18 -7.35 -36.71
C VAL A 591 15.25 -5.92 -37.22
N ALA A 592 14.82 -5.71 -38.46
CA ALA A 592 14.63 -4.35 -38.97
C ALA A 592 13.43 -3.69 -38.28
N ASP A 593 13.42 -2.36 -38.15
CA ASP A 593 12.35 -1.60 -37.48
C ASP A 593 10.95 -1.92 -38.04
N ALA A 594 10.84 -2.05 -39.36
CA ALA A 594 9.60 -2.42 -40.02
C ALA A 594 9.05 -3.82 -39.64
N ALA A 595 9.90 -4.70 -39.10
CA ALA A 595 9.56 -6.07 -38.70
C ALA A 595 9.44 -6.26 -37.18
N LEU A 596 9.76 -5.24 -36.37
CA LEU A 596 9.82 -5.34 -34.91
C LEU A 596 8.52 -5.87 -34.29
N LEU A 597 7.38 -5.28 -34.68
CA LEU A 597 6.09 -5.61 -34.11
C LEU A 597 5.60 -7.00 -34.51
N ASP A 598 5.89 -7.42 -35.74
CA ASP A 598 5.53 -8.76 -36.22
C ASP A 598 6.42 -9.85 -35.62
N ALA A 599 7.72 -9.58 -35.46
CA ALA A 599 8.63 -10.47 -34.72
C ALA A 599 8.20 -10.61 -33.25
N THR A 600 7.84 -9.50 -32.60
CA THR A 600 7.30 -9.50 -31.23
C THR A 600 6.05 -10.39 -31.14
N ALA A 601 5.10 -10.24 -32.06
CA ALA A 601 3.88 -11.06 -32.07
C ALA A 601 4.17 -12.55 -32.31
N ALA A 602 5.09 -12.87 -33.22
CA ALA A 602 5.52 -14.24 -33.48
C ALA A 602 6.16 -14.88 -32.24
N GLU A 603 6.98 -14.13 -31.49
CA GLU A 603 7.57 -14.64 -30.26
C GLU A 603 6.57 -14.76 -29.11
N VAL A 604 5.62 -13.84 -28.99
CA VAL A 604 4.50 -14.00 -28.04
C VAL A 604 3.73 -15.29 -28.30
N ALA A 605 3.40 -15.58 -29.56
CA ALA A 605 2.73 -16.83 -29.92
C ALA A 605 3.57 -18.07 -29.55
N THR A 606 4.87 -18.03 -29.85
CA THR A 606 5.81 -19.11 -29.49
C THR A 606 5.87 -19.32 -27.97
N MET A 607 5.95 -18.23 -27.19
CA MET A 607 6.00 -18.32 -25.73
C MET A 607 4.70 -18.91 -25.16
N LEU A 608 3.54 -18.46 -25.65
CA LEU A 608 2.23 -18.96 -25.22
C LEU A 608 2.04 -20.46 -25.50
N GLU A 609 2.67 -21.01 -26.54
CA GLU A 609 2.67 -22.45 -26.81
C GLU A 609 3.63 -23.24 -25.90
N ARG A 610 4.77 -22.63 -25.53
CA ARG A 610 5.83 -23.30 -24.76
C ARG A 610 5.60 -23.31 -23.25
N VAL A 611 4.87 -22.32 -22.72
CA VAL A 611 4.53 -22.25 -21.29
C VAL A 611 3.03 -22.36 -21.12
N GLU A 612 2.59 -23.10 -20.10
CA GLU A 612 1.16 -23.11 -19.71
C GLU A 612 0.80 -21.83 -18.94
N GLY A 613 1.77 -21.24 -18.24
CA GLY A 613 1.58 -20.08 -17.36
C GLY A 613 1.56 -18.71 -18.06
N THR A 614 1.96 -17.68 -17.32
CA THR A 614 1.79 -16.27 -17.73
C THR A 614 2.91 -15.77 -18.63
N VAL A 615 2.55 -14.91 -19.59
CA VAL A 615 3.48 -14.31 -20.55
C VAL A 615 3.38 -12.79 -20.47
N ALA A 616 4.52 -12.10 -20.36
CA ALA A 616 4.58 -10.65 -20.40
C ALA A 616 5.36 -10.14 -21.61
N VAL A 617 4.87 -9.07 -22.21
CA VAL A 617 5.60 -8.24 -23.16
C VAL A 617 5.95 -6.93 -22.46
N VAL A 618 7.23 -6.59 -22.45
CA VAL A 618 7.75 -5.41 -21.77
C VAL A 618 8.43 -4.49 -22.76
N ALA A 619 8.02 -3.23 -22.80
CA ALA A 619 8.57 -2.21 -23.70
C ALA A 619 8.73 -0.87 -22.96
N ALA A 620 9.42 0.10 -23.57
CA ALA A 620 9.43 1.48 -23.06
C ALA A 620 8.01 2.08 -23.09
N ARG A 621 7.71 3.01 -22.19
CA ARG A 621 6.36 3.59 -22.03
C ARG A 621 5.84 4.22 -23.31
N ALA A 622 6.72 4.86 -24.07
CA ALA A 622 6.43 5.48 -25.36
C ALA A 622 5.99 4.47 -26.45
N ASP A 623 6.46 3.22 -26.35
CA ASP A 623 6.17 2.16 -27.34
C ASP A 623 4.92 1.34 -27.00
N LEU A 624 4.45 1.40 -25.74
CA LEU A 624 3.29 0.62 -25.29
C LEU A 624 2.04 0.77 -26.16
N PRO A 625 1.63 1.98 -26.61
CA PRO A 625 0.44 2.10 -27.46
C PRO A 625 0.56 1.28 -28.75
N ARG A 626 1.73 1.34 -29.39
CA ARG A 626 2.02 0.64 -30.65
C ARG A 626 2.07 -0.89 -30.45
N VAL A 627 2.68 -1.35 -29.36
CA VAL A 627 2.74 -2.79 -29.02
C VAL A 627 1.35 -3.33 -28.67
N ARG A 628 0.57 -2.60 -27.87
CA ARG A 628 -0.80 -3.00 -27.49
C ARG A 628 -1.74 -3.04 -28.68
N GLU A 629 -1.64 -2.08 -29.59
CA GLU A 629 -2.42 -2.08 -30.83
C GLU A 629 -2.12 -3.32 -31.67
N ARG A 630 -0.83 -3.67 -31.83
CA ARG A 630 -0.44 -4.86 -32.60
C ARG A 630 -0.93 -6.16 -31.97
N LEU A 631 -0.87 -6.27 -30.64
CA LEU A 631 -1.19 -7.48 -29.88
C LEU A 631 -2.65 -7.53 -29.40
N ALA A 632 -3.52 -6.65 -29.90
CA ALA A 632 -4.89 -6.55 -29.42
C ALA A 632 -5.69 -7.87 -29.57
N GLY A 633 -5.42 -8.63 -30.64
CA GLY A 633 -6.07 -9.92 -30.89
C GLY A 633 -5.62 -10.99 -29.88
N GLU A 634 -4.32 -11.08 -29.64
CA GLU A 634 -3.69 -12.01 -28.71
C GLU A 634 -4.07 -11.69 -27.26
N LEU A 635 -4.13 -10.41 -26.90
CA LEU A 635 -4.59 -9.94 -25.59
C LEU A 635 -6.05 -10.29 -25.31
N ALA A 636 -6.92 -10.22 -26.34
CA ALA A 636 -8.31 -10.62 -26.21
C ALA A 636 -8.50 -12.14 -26.17
N ALA A 637 -7.58 -12.91 -26.78
CA ALA A 637 -7.65 -14.36 -26.84
C ALA A 637 -7.03 -15.06 -25.61
N HIS A 638 -6.12 -14.39 -24.90
CA HIS A 638 -5.33 -14.99 -23.82
C HIS A 638 -5.34 -14.12 -22.56
N ASP A 639 -6.12 -14.53 -21.56
CA ASP A 639 -6.17 -13.87 -20.25
C ASP A 639 -4.82 -13.87 -19.50
N ARG A 640 -3.90 -14.76 -19.89
CA ARG A 640 -2.55 -14.96 -19.35
C ARG A 640 -1.46 -14.09 -20.01
N LEU A 641 -1.81 -13.28 -21.01
CA LEU A 641 -0.91 -12.33 -21.67
C LEU A 641 -1.05 -10.93 -21.05
N ARG A 642 0.07 -10.24 -20.84
CA ARG A 642 0.13 -8.86 -20.35
C ARG A 642 1.12 -8.03 -21.16
N VAL A 643 0.82 -6.74 -21.36
CA VAL A 643 1.72 -5.76 -21.99
C VAL A 643 1.94 -4.60 -21.02
N LEU A 644 3.17 -4.46 -20.53
CA LEU A 644 3.55 -3.59 -19.40
C LEU A 644 4.80 -2.77 -19.75
N ASP A 645 5.03 -1.66 -19.07
CA ASP A 645 6.35 -1.01 -19.07
C ASP A 645 7.26 -1.61 -17.99
N GLY A 646 8.51 -1.13 -17.93
CA GLY A 646 9.49 -1.63 -16.97
C GLY A 646 9.10 -1.43 -15.50
N LEU A 647 8.39 -0.34 -15.18
CA LEU A 647 7.98 -0.02 -13.80
C LEU A 647 6.78 -0.87 -13.37
N ASP A 648 5.79 -1.02 -14.26
CA ASP A 648 4.57 -1.81 -14.03
C ASP A 648 4.85 -3.31 -13.84
N THR A 649 6.00 -3.80 -14.28
CA THR A 649 6.39 -5.20 -14.08
C THR A 649 6.84 -5.52 -12.64
N LYS A 650 7.11 -4.48 -11.83
CA LYS A 650 7.71 -4.64 -10.52
C LYS A 650 6.77 -5.34 -9.53
N GLY A 651 7.32 -6.25 -8.74
CA GLY A 651 6.55 -7.09 -7.82
C GLY A 651 5.71 -8.18 -8.50
N LEU A 652 5.82 -8.34 -9.84
CA LEU A 652 5.19 -9.42 -10.59
C LEU A 652 6.23 -10.43 -11.07
N GLU A 653 5.80 -11.65 -11.41
CA GLU A 653 6.64 -12.67 -12.02
C GLU A 653 5.87 -13.35 -13.14
N PHE A 654 6.56 -13.71 -14.21
CA PHE A 654 5.99 -14.32 -15.41
C PHE A 654 6.81 -15.54 -15.82
N ASP A 655 6.12 -16.57 -16.32
CA ASP A 655 6.77 -17.78 -16.82
C ASP A 655 7.63 -17.49 -18.04
N ALA A 656 7.15 -16.62 -18.93
CA ALA A 656 7.90 -16.13 -20.07
C ALA A 656 7.83 -14.60 -20.20
N VAL A 657 8.93 -13.98 -20.59
CA VAL A 657 9.01 -12.54 -20.86
C VAL A 657 9.60 -12.28 -22.24
N VAL A 658 8.92 -11.43 -23.01
CA VAL A 658 9.41 -10.85 -24.26
C VAL A 658 9.74 -9.38 -24.03
N VAL A 659 11.01 -9.00 -24.12
CA VAL A 659 11.46 -7.61 -23.96
C VAL A 659 11.62 -6.96 -25.32
N VAL A 660 10.86 -5.91 -25.59
CA VAL A 660 10.84 -5.17 -26.85
C VAL A 660 11.72 -3.93 -26.71
N GLU A 661 12.63 -3.74 -27.66
CA GLU A 661 13.59 -2.63 -27.70
C GLU A 661 14.30 -2.37 -26.36
N PRO A 662 15.15 -3.30 -25.88
CA PRO A 662 15.86 -3.11 -24.61
C PRO A 662 16.64 -1.80 -24.50
N ASP A 663 17.23 -1.33 -25.62
CA ASP A 663 17.94 -0.06 -25.68
C ASP A 663 17.02 1.15 -25.40
N ALA A 664 15.74 1.08 -25.78
CA ALA A 664 14.75 2.13 -25.47
C ALA A 664 14.40 2.15 -23.97
N ILE A 665 14.26 0.98 -23.34
CA ILE A 665 14.04 0.87 -21.89
C ILE A 665 15.22 1.45 -21.12
N VAL A 666 16.45 1.14 -21.54
CA VAL A 666 17.67 1.65 -20.92
C VAL A 666 17.80 3.17 -21.07
N ALA A 667 17.32 3.75 -22.17
CA ALA A 667 17.40 5.18 -22.45
C ALA A 667 16.30 6.03 -21.78
N GLU A 668 15.25 5.40 -21.24
CA GLU A 668 14.06 6.08 -20.71
C GLU A 668 14.35 6.94 -19.46
N SER A 669 15.35 6.57 -18.67
CA SER A 669 15.73 7.32 -17.46
C SER A 669 17.19 7.10 -17.06
N GLU A 670 17.70 7.91 -16.13
CA GLU A 670 19.02 7.70 -15.51
C GLU A 670 19.13 6.34 -14.79
N ALA A 671 18.00 5.78 -14.35
CA ALA A 671 17.91 4.46 -13.73
C ALA A 671 17.61 3.34 -14.76
N GLY A 672 17.61 3.62 -16.06
CA GLY A 672 17.15 2.67 -17.09
C GLY A 672 17.86 1.32 -17.10
N TRP A 673 19.16 1.26 -16.77
CA TRP A 673 19.87 -0.01 -16.59
C TRP A 673 19.35 -0.84 -15.41
N ARG A 674 18.96 -0.19 -14.30
CA ARG A 674 18.34 -0.86 -13.14
C ARG A 674 16.93 -1.33 -13.48
N THR A 675 16.16 -0.52 -14.21
CA THR A 675 14.85 -0.92 -14.73
C THR A 675 14.99 -2.13 -15.64
N PHE A 676 15.97 -2.15 -16.55
CA PHE A 676 16.21 -3.29 -17.41
C PHE A 676 16.61 -4.55 -16.63
N TYR A 677 17.46 -4.43 -15.61
CA TYR A 677 17.73 -5.54 -14.68
C TYR A 677 16.45 -6.07 -14.00
N VAL A 678 15.55 -5.18 -13.55
CA VAL A 678 14.26 -5.57 -12.98
C VAL A 678 13.44 -6.36 -13.99
N VAL A 679 13.33 -5.87 -15.23
CA VAL A 679 12.57 -6.50 -16.32
C VAL A 679 13.07 -7.92 -16.61
N LEU A 680 14.38 -8.11 -16.74
CA LEU A 680 14.96 -9.43 -17.00
C LEU A 680 14.67 -10.43 -15.88
N THR A 681 14.68 -9.94 -14.63
CA THR A 681 14.46 -10.79 -13.44
C THR A 681 12.98 -11.09 -13.16
N ARG A 682 12.05 -10.61 -13.99
CA ARG A 682 10.63 -11.01 -13.91
C ARG A 682 10.37 -12.36 -14.57
N ALA A 683 11.27 -12.84 -15.43
CA ALA A 683 11.14 -14.10 -16.14
C ALA A 683 11.60 -15.28 -15.28
N THR A 684 10.75 -16.29 -15.10
CA THR A 684 11.09 -17.48 -14.30
C THR A 684 11.52 -18.69 -15.14
N GLN A 685 11.06 -18.81 -16.39
CA GLN A 685 11.39 -19.96 -17.25
C GLN A 685 12.04 -19.57 -18.59
N LEU A 686 11.40 -18.68 -19.35
CA LEU A 686 11.83 -18.30 -20.70
C LEU A 686 11.99 -16.78 -20.82
N LEU A 687 13.02 -16.35 -21.54
CA LEU A 687 13.28 -14.95 -21.80
C LEU A 687 13.69 -14.76 -23.26
N THR A 688 13.11 -13.78 -23.93
CA THR A 688 13.54 -13.36 -25.27
C THR A 688 13.55 -11.84 -25.37
N THR A 689 14.60 -11.29 -25.98
CA THR A 689 14.66 -9.86 -26.31
C THR A 689 14.51 -9.69 -27.82
N VAL A 690 13.62 -8.79 -28.26
CA VAL A 690 13.43 -8.43 -29.67
C VAL A 690 13.77 -6.95 -29.81
N GLY A 691 14.77 -6.61 -30.61
CA GLY A 691 15.19 -5.21 -30.77
C GLY A 691 15.74 -4.89 -32.15
N THR A 692 15.75 -3.60 -32.49
CA THR A 692 16.36 -3.11 -33.74
C THR A 692 17.83 -2.73 -33.57
N THR A 693 18.28 -2.61 -32.32
CA THR A 693 19.67 -2.37 -31.94
C THR A 693 20.16 -3.39 -30.92
N GLN A 694 21.49 -3.51 -30.79
CA GLN A 694 22.17 -4.42 -29.84
C GLN A 694 23.17 -3.67 -28.97
N THR A 695 22.95 -2.37 -28.74
CA THR A 695 23.94 -1.51 -28.07
C THR A 695 24.10 -1.94 -26.61
N TRP A 696 23.00 -2.27 -25.94
CA TRP A 696 23.02 -2.79 -24.58
C TRP A 696 23.84 -4.07 -24.47
N LEU A 697 23.65 -5.03 -25.39
CA LEU A 697 24.30 -6.34 -25.34
C LEU A 697 25.82 -6.18 -25.43
N SER A 698 26.30 -5.27 -26.29
CA SER A 698 27.72 -4.97 -26.44
C SER A 698 28.40 -4.39 -25.19
N ARG A 699 27.65 -3.85 -24.24
CA ARG A 699 28.18 -3.32 -22.96
C ARG A 699 28.18 -4.33 -21.83
N VAL A 700 27.47 -5.43 -22.02
CA VAL A 700 27.28 -6.51 -21.05
C VAL A 700 28.19 -7.71 -21.41
N SER A 701 28.65 -7.79 -22.67
CA SER A 701 29.50 -8.85 -23.23
C SER A 701 30.97 -8.77 -22.86
#